data_AF-A0A0G0LA59-F1
#
_entry.id   AF-A0A0G0LA59-F1
#
_cell.length_a   1.000
_cell.length_b   1.000
_cell.length_c   1.000
_cell.angle_alpha   90.00
_cell.angle_beta   90.00
_cell.angle_gamma   90.00
#
_symmetry.space_group_name_H-M   'P 1'
#
loop_
_entity.id
_entity.type
_entity.pdbx_description
1 polymer ?
#
loop_
_entity_poly.entity_id
_entity_poly.type
_entity_poly.pdbx_seq_one_letter_code
_entity_poly.pdbx_strand_id
1 'polypeptide(L)'
;MTQERLTIDDSSDEPKGSDISTGENQKIEDIAADEKETLLKFSFSERAKKFSRVSILLTSLIVGGFGAYKAYETVESRNNVEVAGQVYTKDDLEKLRKTLEKSKLGESSSFSYNDAELVFDNAEKFLQKDWGREFILILLELKPHEAYSKVGKFLKYFSDADGEALLEKMTSQVSVEYPLYYYKYYKNFPYFEKILRASIGKAGNEALLKYAYSYKDLPEASEIFNKAANSVDVERQSDLIKYYSSYKDYTRAETFLKKSLEGRTKTRFNSVLLESASSFIDIEWTHDYIRKAAFDFPEGALIYFQKYKKLKDANSILQTAVDTFAVKGDRILIEFFDNFKHLPNSEKALIKSVEKMFSSNDNDKSFLLLRGKNLLQFQWLNQYITNAVISSPEYVSQHFGDIYQSFKIPGIEKAIHDSLALVLERNSKHIIKNPELRNVPWLSDILRQAIEKDPLEALKVDQIFDAFADSERFMKRVFQDAIKTSPRSLLKYISEEAANKEWAVAAIKEASSFYPEEFIDNAYNFDIKIYGTQIKLAAHAAHKNRSFQQIIGSAAALVRLDDKSIDSLIIDSINSDPKSGLSFYLAHENKQEEDEGYYKKIYSKKIRGQIIHQLIERDPKFLLDNYQKMRNMDSSAEALKRLVFRSAAKAPESIVLNFKKNWEDLPYMPEVFEKVFLNDPVSIGKHLEFQSETSTGAIIMKLLRKSSQPQIIKFIDALDEISLSKKINENLYIKYITNLDRIALIYSSQSDTKLNEALKLATSKDFLQFLIELKSSEQKIGSIGIEKLMSKVALEEVRKINDLHERPDTERFKSVEKMRASELYTLMVYGEEEIFTSTFNGFFSRMIEKMKASHLKGDELLKNSGFNKFRTLIKMASSFNRLQEFLSTMDSADSKEILRKFIRLDEKEDFLNQAVAIADTFNSIQDPVILMALSSEIKSEYKRVNEIKNKKATTVYGLLAGLFAQKKTIDDDWIIEMSQKYKLPNLLEVNRADLFDQYGSNVQEYFFYDDDDGKASFESFLSQYQGKNEWKIEDKNEFVIIASNARDGKKIEIFANKPNHQHDGSEKINEYFKSKKIFPSVIVHRGHSYHANDSIQRVAAGARIVSLGSCGGYNNITAVLEKSPNAHIISTKGVGTMTINDPLFFALNEEIRNSGKINWPIFWSQMEKKLSGNKVFNDYVSPHRNLGVVFLKAYNKNLQNE
;
A
#
# COMPACT_ATOMS: atom_id res chain seq x y z
N MET A 1 -21.92 -30.65 66.68
CA MET A 1 -22.87 -29.53 66.54
C MET A 1 -22.08 -28.37 65.98
N THR A 2 -22.36 -27.73 64.85
CA THR A 2 -23.50 -27.70 63.92
C THR A 2 -22.95 -26.86 62.75
N GLN A 3 -22.89 -27.35 61.51
CA GLN A 3 -23.95 -27.32 60.48
C GLN A 3 -24.58 -25.92 60.28
N GLU A 4 -24.36 -25.36 59.08
CA GLU A 4 -25.37 -24.93 58.09
C GLU A 4 -24.64 -24.19 56.93
N ARG A 5 -24.56 -24.76 55.72
CA ARG A 5 -25.58 -24.82 54.64
C ARG A 5 -25.85 -23.47 53.99
N LEU A 6 -25.36 -23.33 52.75
CA LEU A 6 -26.05 -22.60 51.68
C LEU A 6 -26.04 -23.48 50.42
N THR A 7 -27.26 -23.72 49.97
CA THR A 7 -27.76 -24.55 48.87
C THR A 7 -27.59 -23.87 47.51
N ILE A 8 -27.29 -24.64 46.45
CA ILE A 8 -27.95 -24.48 45.15
C ILE A 8 -28.33 -25.86 44.65
N ASP A 9 -29.58 -25.94 44.23
CA ASP A 9 -30.42 -27.09 43.91
C ASP A 9 -30.12 -27.64 42.51
N ASP A 10 -30.15 -28.97 42.40
CA ASP A 10 -30.07 -29.73 41.16
C ASP A 10 -31.49 -29.80 40.57
N SER A 11 -31.86 -28.81 39.75
CA SER A 11 -32.92 -28.95 38.75
C SER A 11 -32.85 -27.85 37.69
N SER A 12 -32.33 -28.18 36.51
CA SER A 12 -32.62 -27.44 35.28
C SER A 12 -32.49 -28.35 34.08
N ASP A 13 -33.65 -28.72 33.55
CA ASP A 13 -33.96 -29.01 32.15
C ASP A 13 -32.79 -29.36 31.21
N GLU A 14 -32.83 -30.60 30.71
CA GLU A 14 -32.29 -30.96 29.41
C GLU A 14 -32.62 -29.87 28.38
N PRO A 15 -31.63 -29.30 27.67
CA PRO A 15 -31.93 -28.67 26.40
C PRO A 15 -32.38 -29.79 25.47
N LYS A 16 -33.70 -29.84 25.21
CA LYS A 16 -34.31 -30.61 24.13
C LYS A 16 -33.44 -30.50 22.90
N GLY A 17 -32.80 -31.61 22.52
CA GLY A 17 -32.16 -31.74 21.23
C GLY A 17 -33.18 -31.41 20.16
N SER A 18 -32.85 -30.44 19.29
CA SER A 18 -33.56 -30.32 18.04
C SER A 18 -33.40 -31.65 17.30
N ASP A 19 -34.51 -32.34 17.08
CA ASP A 19 -34.62 -33.50 16.19
C ASP A 19 -33.85 -33.23 14.90
N ILE A 20 -32.69 -33.87 14.76
CA ILE A 20 -31.98 -33.97 13.49
C ILE A 20 -32.91 -34.73 12.57
N SER A 21 -33.37 -34.09 11.50
CA SER A 21 -34.31 -34.69 10.57
C SER A 21 -33.81 -36.08 10.13
N THR A 22 -34.65 -37.09 10.30
CA THR A 22 -34.41 -38.50 9.97
C THR A 22 -33.89 -38.72 8.54
N GLY A 23 -34.08 -37.75 7.63
CA GLY A 23 -33.58 -37.79 6.25
C GLY A 23 -32.08 -37.48 6.05
N GLU A 24 -31.42 -36.74 6.95
CA GLU A 24 -29.99 -36.43 6.79
C GLU A 24 -29.09 -37.57 7.28
N ASN A 25 -29.49 -38.26 8.36
CA ASN A 25 -28.83 -39.49 8.80
C ASN A 25 -28.97 -40.63 7.76
N GLN A 26 -30.09 -40.71 7.04
CA GLN A 26 -30.29 -41.74 6.00
C GLN A 26 -29.32 -41.57 4.81
N LYS A 27 -29.12 -40.34 4.32
CA LYS A 27 -28.18 -40.07 3.21
C LYS A 27 -26.73 -40.40 3.55
N ILE A 28 -26.35 -40.22 4.81
CA ILE A 28 -25.03 -40.58 5.32
C ILE A 28 -24.85 -42.09 5.32
N GLU A 29 -25.88 -42.81 5.78
CA GLU A 29 -25.89 -44.27 5.78
C GLU A 29 -25.79 -44.82 4.36
N ASP A 30 -26.41 -44.15 3.37
CA ASP A 30 -26.31 -44.51 1.95
C ASP A 30 -24.89 -44.28 1.40
N ILE A 31 -24.23 -43.15 1.73
CA ILE A 31 -22.85 -42.87 1.32
C ILE A 31 -21.86 -43.86 1.95
N ALA A 32 -22.04 -44.19 3.23
CA ALA A 32 -21.19 -45.17 3.91
C ALA A 32 -21.36 -46.59 3.33
N ALA A 33 -22.58 -46.95 2.92
CA ALA A 33 -22.86 -48.21 2.23
C ALA A 33 -22.24 -48.27 0.82
N ASP A 34 -22.31 -47.17 0.05
CA ASP A 34 -21.73 -47.07 -1.30
C ASP A 34 -20.18 -47.10 -1.28
N GLU A 35 -19.57 -46.39 -0.32
CA GLU A 35 -18.13 -46.44 -0.10
C GLU A 35 -17.66 -47.81 0.40
N LYS A 36 -18.44 -48.52 1.22
CA LYS A 36 -18.17 -49.92 1.57
C LYS A 36 -18.10 -50.80 0.32
N GLU A 37 -19.12 -50.75 -0.54
CA GLU A 37 -19.12 -51.54 -1.80
C GLU A 37 -17.93 -51.20 -2.69
N THR A 38 -17.57 -49.93 -2.74
CA THR A 38 -16.42 -49.44 -3.51
C THR A 38 -15.11 -49.98 -2.94
N LEU A 39 -14.91 -49.94 -1.63
CA LEU A 39 -13.70 -50.46 -0.98
C LEU A 39 -13.53 -51.97 -1.12
N LEU A 40 -14.63 -52.74 -1.07
CA LEU A 40 -14.58 -54.20 -1.22
C LEU A 40 -14.07 -54.66 -2.60
N LYS A 41 -14.14 -53.81 -3.63
CA LYS A 41 -13.64 -54.08 -4.98
C LYS A 41 -12.11 -53.93 -5.12
N PHE A 42 -11.43 -53.34 -4.15
CA PHE A 42 -9.99 -53.05 -4.20
C PHE A 42 -9.13 -54.05 -3.41
N SER A 43 -7.86 -54.18 -3.82
CA SER A 43 -6.87 -55.01 -3.10
C SER A 43 -6.56 -54.45 -1.71
N PHE A 44 -6.06 -55.27 -0.78
CA PHE A 44 -5.75 -54.83 0.60
C PHE A 44 -4.84 -53.59 0.67
N SER A 45 -3.79 -53.57 -0.15
CA SER A 45 -2.86 -52.43 -0.26
C SER A 45 -3.56 -51.15 -0.75
N GLU A 46 -4.56 -51.27 -1.61
CA GLU A 46 -5.30 -50.13 -2.15
C GLU A 46 -6.38 -49.66 -1.17
N ARG A 47 -7.04 -50.60 -0.47
CA ARG A 47 -7.96 -50.29 0.63
C ARG A 47 -7.27 -49.42 1.66
N ALA A 48 -6.06 -49.78 2.10
CA ALA A 48 -5.29 -49.03 3.09
C ALA A 48 -5.04 -47.56 2.72
N LYS A 49 -4.77 -47.27 1.44
CA LYS A 49 -4.50 -45.91 0.95
C LYS A 49 -5.77 -45.06 0.83
N LYS A 50 -6.91 -45.69 0.48
CA LYS A 50 -8.19 -45.00 0.28
C LYS A 50 -9.00 -44.83 1.56
N PHE A 51 -8.70 -45.62 2.59
CA PHE A 51 -9.44 -45.68 3.85
C PHE A 51 -9.42 -44.39 4.69
N SER A 52 -8.39 -43.54 4.53
CA SER A 52 -8.26 -42.28 5.27
C SER A 52 -9.42 -41.31 5.02
N ARG A 53 -9.95 -41.29 3.79
CA ARG A 53 -11.05 -40.41 3.38
C ARG A 53 -12.38 -40.79 4.04
N VAL A 54 -12.69 -42.08 4.11
CA VAL A 54 -13.91 -42.59 4.73
C VAL A 54 -13.86 -42.50 6.26
N SER A 55 -12.67 -42.65 6.85
CA SER A 55 -12.49 -42.53 8.31
C SER A 55 -12.69 -41.10 8.80
N ILE A 56 -12.23 -40.10 8.05
CA ILE A 56 -12.48 -38.67 8.34
C ILE A 56 -13.99 -38.37 8.31
N LEU A 57 -14.69 -38.93 7.33
CA LEU A 57 -16.15 -38.84 7.19
C LEU A 57 -16.86 -39.42 8.43
N LEU A 58 -16.48 -40.63 8.86
CA LEU A 58 -17.04 -41.28 10.05
C LEU A 58 -16.71 -40.56 11.36
N THR A 59 -15.49 -40.07 11.51
CA THR A 59 -15.11 -39.19 12.62
C THR A 59 -15.98 -37.94 12.66
N SER A 60 -16.27 -37.33 11.51
CA SER A 60 -17.14 -36.16 11.43
C SER A 60 -18.58 -36.46 11.89
N LEU A 61 -19.07 -37.67 11.66
CA LEU A 61 -20.39 -38.13 12.14
C LEU A 61 -20.45 -38.31 13.66
N ILE A 62 -19.39 -38.84 14.25
CA ILE A 62 -19.30 -39.13 15.69
C ILE A 62 -19.41 -37.86 16.54
N VAL A 63 -18.81 -36.76 16.08
CA VAL A 63 -18.71 -35.50 16.83
C VAL A 63 -19.83 -34.51 16.46
N GLY A 64 -20.89 -34.97 15.78
CA GLY A 64 -22.03 -34.13 15.37
C GLY A 64 -21.72 -33.15 14.24
N GLY A 65 -20.64 -33.37 13.48
CA GLY A 65 -20.08 -32.45 12.50
C GLY A 65 -20.64 -32.58 11.07
N PHE A 66 -21.85 -33.11 10.87
CA PHE A 66 -22.40 -33.27 9.51
C PHE A 66 -22.65 -31.92 8.82
N GLY A 67 -22.93 -30.85 9.57
CA GLY A 67 -22.98 -29.48 9.01
C GLY A 67 -21.64 -28.97 8.46
N ALA A 68 -20.55 -29.47 9.01
CA ALA A 68 -19.19 -29.11 8.66
C ALA A 68 -18.73 -29.81 7.36
N TYR A 69 -19.16 -31.07 7.15
CA TYR A 69 -18.95 -31.79 5.88
C TYR A 69 -19.85 -31.24 4.75
N LYS A 70 -21.12 -30.92 5.05
CA LYS A 70 -22.01 -30.28 4.07
C LYS A 70 -21.50 -28.88 3.68
N ALA A 71 -20.92 -28.12 4.61
CA ALA A 71 -20.24 -26.86 4.33
C ALA A 71 -18.95 -27.04 3.50
N TYR A 72 -18.20 -28.13 3.70
CA TYR A 72 -17.06 -28.47 2.83
C TYR A 72 -17.50 -28.70 1.37
N GLU A 73 -18.64 -29.36 1.13
CA GLU A 73 -19.16 -29.57 -0.23
C GLU A 73 -19.90 -28.36 -0.83
N THR A 74 -20.54 -27.50 -0.01
CA THR A 74 -21.35 -26.38 -0.51
C THR A 74 -20.67 -25.01 -0.52
N VAL A 75 -19.40 -24.89 -0.13
CA VAL A 75 -18.70 -23.59 -0.11
C VAL A 75 -18.13 -23.22 -1.49
N GLU A 76 -19.04 -22.94 -2.40
CA GLU A 76 -18.98 -21.69 -3.16
C GLU A 76 -19.91 -20.66 -2.47
N SER A 77 -19.33 -19.67 -1.78
CA SER A 77 -19.86 -18.30 -1.62
C SER A 77 -20.74 -17.86 -0.42
N ARG A 78 -20.72 -18.49 0.78
CA ARG A 78 -21.35 -17.86 1.98
C ARG A 78 -20.42 -17.72 3.18
N ASN A 79 -20.51 -16.57 3.89
CA ASN A 79 -19.61 -16.16 4.98
C ASN A 79 -19.95 -16.77 6.35
N ASN A 80 -21.19 -17.22 6.56
CA ASN A 80 -21.66 -17.92 7.75
C ASN A 80 -22.66 -18.99 7.28
N VAL A 81 -22.51 -20.23 7.77
CA VAL A 81 -23.49 -21.30 7.48
C VAL A 81 -24.12 -21.70 8.80
N GLU A 82 -25.43 -21.47 8.91
CA GLU A 82 -26.20 -21.96 10.03
C GLU A 82 -26.59 -23.40 9.76
N VAL A 83 -26.11 -24.32 10.59
CA VAL A 83 -26.50 -25.74 10.52
C VAL A 83 -26.97 -26.18 11.89
N ALA A 84 -28.16 -26.77 11.95
CA ALA A 84 -28.80 -27.21 13.19
C ALA A 84 -28.87 -26.12 14.28
N GLY A 85 -29.12 -24.85 13.89
CA GLY A 85 -29.27 -23.72 14.82
C GLY A 85 -27.96 -23.18 15.40
N GLN A 86 -26.80 -23.70 14.99
CA GLN A 86 -25.49 -23.10 15.27
C GLN A 86 -24.91 -22.44 14.01
N VAL A 87 -24.43 -21.21 14.17
CA VAL A 87 -23.79 -20.43 13.10
C VAL A 87 -22.31 -20.72 13.09
N TYR A 88 -21.84 -21.48 12.09
CA TYR A 88 -20.41 -21.69 11.89
C TYR A 88 -19.84 -20.52 11.11
N THR A 89 -18.87 -19.84 11.71
CA THR A 89 -18.19 -18.72 11.05
C THR A 89 -17.21 -19.24 10.01
N LYS A 90 -16.85 -18.38 9.07
CA LYS A 90 -15.83 -18.70 8.05
C LYS A 90 -14.52 -19.22 8.65
N ASP A 91 -14.10 -18.70 9.80
CA ASP A 91 -12.86 -19.13 10.48
C ASP A 91 -13.00 -20.52 11.13
N ASP A 92 -14.18 -20.88 11.63
CA ASP A 92 -14.45 -22.24 12.13
C ASP A 92 -14.41 -23.25 10.98
N LEU A 93 -15.02 -22.90 9.84
CA LEU A 93 -15.00 -23.69 8.61
C LEU A 93 -13.60 -23.77 8.00
N GLU A 94 -12.80 -22.70 8.06
CA GLU A 94 -11.43 -22.64 7.55
C GLU A 94 -10.45 -23.38 8.48
N LYS A 95 -10.64 -23.35 9.81
CA LYS A 95 -9.90 -24.21 10.74
C LYS A 95 -10.20 -25.67 10.49
N LEU A 96 -11.47 -26.02 10.29
CA LEU A 96 -11.89 -27.37 9.98
C LEU A 96 -11.31 -27.82 8.62
N ARG A 97 -11.43 -26.98 7.59
CA ARG A 97 -10.82 -27.18 6.27
C ARG A 97 -9.30 -27.37 6.38
N LYS A 98 -8.59 -26.49 7.08
CA LYS A 98 -7.13 -26.62 7.30
C LYS A 98 -6.78 -27.86 8.10
N THR A 99 -7.65 -28.33 8.99
CA THR A 99 -7.47 -29.59 9.73
C THR A 99 -7.65 -30.80 8.79
N LEU A 100 -8.65 -30.74 7.89
CA LEU A 100 -8.93 -31.72 6.82
C LEU A 100 -7.90 -31.68 5.66
N GLU A 101 -7.28 -30.53 5.40
CA GLU A 101 -6.22 -30.35 4.39
C GLU A 101 -4.84 -30.73 4.95
N LYS A 102 -4.58 -30.43 6.24
CA LYS A 102 -3.39 -30.93 6.95
C LYS A 102 -3.36 -32.45 7.04
N SER A 103 -4.50 -33.13 6.98
CA SER A 103 -4.57 -34.60 6.91
C SER A 103 -4.27 -35.19 5.52
N LYS A 104 -3.86 -34.37 4.53
CA LYS A 104 -3.46 -34.77 3.16
C LYS A 104 -4.40 -35.80 2.55
N LEU A 105 -5.59 -35.37 2.16
CA LEU A 105 -6.47 -36.14 1.26
C LEU A 105 -5.85 -36.21 -0.14
N GLY A 106 -4.96 -37.17 -0.33
CA GLY A 106 -4.24 -37.37 -1.58
C GLY A 106 -2.96 -38.18 -1.36
N GLU A 107 -3.09 -39.50 -1.49
CA GLU A 107 -2.03 -40.47 -1.80
C GLU A 107 -0.90 -40.74 -0.81
N SER A 108 -0.74 -40.03 0.31
CA SER A 108 0.37 -40.38 1.23
C SER A 108 0.21 -40.08 2.73
N SER A 109 -0.98 -39.72 3.24
CA SER A 109 -1.16 -39.65 4.70
C SER A 109 -1.39 -41.03 5.28
N SER A 110 -0.39 -41.52 6.01
CA SER A 110 -0.56 -42.62 6.94
C SER A 110 -1.67 -42.25 7.93
N PHE A 111 -2.75 -43.01 7.94
CA PHE A 111 -3.77 -42.99 8.99
C PHE A 111 -3.11 -42.89 10.36
N SER A 112 -3.33 -41.79 11.08
CA SER A 112 -2.63 -41.53 12.34
C SER A 112 -3.23 -42.39 13.45
N TYR A 113 -2.40 -42.74 14.43
CA TYR A 113 -2.80 -43.55 15.60
C TYR A 113 -4.05 -43.00 16.30
N ASN A 114 -4.18 -41.66 16.38
CA ASN A 114 -5.28 -40.99 17.06
C ASN A 114 -6.63 -41.09 16.32
N ASP A 115 -6.60 -41.20 14.98
CA ASP A 115 -7.81 -41.28 14.16
C ASP A 115 -8.44 -42.69 14.23
N ALA A 116 -7.59 -43.72 14.28
CA ALA A 116 -8.01 -45.11 14.51
C ALA A 116 -8.71 -45.27 15.86
N GLU A 117 -8.10 -44.71 16.90
CA GLU A 117 -8.59 -44.83 18.26
C GLU A 117 -9.98 -44.20 18.43
N LEU A 118 -10.22 -43.05 17.81
CA LEU A 118 -11.50 -42.35 17.88
C LEU A 118 -12.64 -43.14 17.21
N VAL A 119 -12.37 -43.74 16.05
CA VAL A 119 -13.34 -44.58 15.32
C VAL A 119 -13.63 -45.86 16.09
N PHE A 120 -12.60 -46.52 16.63
CA PHE A 120 -12.81 -47.67 17.51
C PHE A 120 -13.60 -47.28 18.76
N ASP A 121 -13.28 -46.18 19.45
CA ASP A 121 -13.99 -45.78 20.68
C ASP A 121 -15.48 -45.48 20.50
N ASN A 122 -15.93 -45.25 19.27
CA ASN A 122 -17.31 -44.97 18.93
C ASN A 122 -17.98 -46.06 18.04
N ALA A 123 -17.31 -47.20 17.82
CA ALA A 123 -17.77 -48.23 16.90
C ALA A 123 -19.18 -48.79 17.21
N GLU A 124 -19.60 -48.79 18.48
CA GLU A 124 -20.95 -49.24 18.88
C GLU A 124 -22.08 -48.47 18.16
N LYS A 125 -21.85 -47.20 17.82
CA LYS A 125 -22.83 -46.36 17.12
C LYS A 125 -23.13 -46.83 15.69
N PHE A 126 -22.19 -47.56 15.06
CA PHE A 126 -22.30 -47.99 13.67
C PHE A 126 -22.51 -49.51 13.53
N LEU A 127 -22.11 -50.30 14.52
CA LEU A 127 -22.24 -51.77 14.54
C LEU A 127 -23.69 -52.29 14.54
N GLN A 128 -24.67 -51.41 14.82
CA GLN A 128 -26.10 -51.72 14.72
C GLN A 128 -26.65 -51.63 13.27
N LYS A 129 -25.83 -51.19 12.31
CA LYS A 129 -26.19 -51.04 10.88
C LYS A 129 -25.58 -52.14 10.02
N ASP A 130 -26.25 -52.52 8.94
CA ASP A 130 -25.87 -53.65 8.07
C ASP A 130 -24.48 -53.48 7.41
N TRP A 131 -24.07 -52.24 7.13
CA TRP A 131 -22.75 -51.95 6.58
C TRP A 131 -21.64 -51.84 7.64
N GLY A 132 -21.99 -51.51 8.90
CA GLY A 132 -21.03 -51.18 9.94
C GLY A 132 -20.16 -52.36 10.40
N ARG A 133 -20.70 -53.60 10.34
CA ARG A 133 -19.96 -54.82 10.73
C ARG A 133 -18.78 -55.11 9.80
N GLU A 134 -19.03 -55.17 8.50
CA GLU A 134 -17.99 -55.38 7.47
C GLU A 134 -16.95 -54.27 7.47
N PHE A 135 -17.37 -53.03 7.74
CA PHE A 135 -16.47 -51.89 7.80
C PHE A 135 -15.48 -51.99 8.99
N ILE A 136 -15.95 -52.46 10.14
CA ILE A 136 -15.09 -52.78 11.30
C ILE A 136 -14.12 -53.91 10.93
N LEU A 137 -14.55 -54.96 10.22
CA LEU A 137 -13.65 -56.03 9.79
C LEU A 137 -12.50 -55.53 8.88
N ILE A 138 -12.78 -54.56 8.00
CA ILE A 138 -11.75 -53.90 7.17
C ILE A 138 -10.78 -53.08 8.04
N LEU A 139 -11.28 -52.33 9.02
CA LEU A 139 -10.46 -51.59 9.99
C LEU A 139 -9.53 -52.49 10.79
N LEU A 140 -10.04 -53.63 11.25
CA LEU A 140 -9.28 -54.65 11.98
C LEU A 140 -8.15 -55.24 11.14
N GLU A 141 -8.38 -55.40 9.82
CA GLU A 141 -7.35 -55.88 8.89
C GLU A 141 -6.24 -54.83 8.65
N LEU A 142 -6.60 -53.54 8.63
CA LEU A 142 -5.68 -52.44 8.34
C LEU A 142 -4.85 -51.97 9.55
N LYS A 143 -5.43 -52.01 10.75
CA LYS A 143 -4.86 -51.50 12.01
C LYS A 143 -5.07 -52.46 13.18
N PRO A 144 -4.45 -53.65 13.12
CA PRO A 144 -4.69 -54.70 14.11
C PRO A 144 -4.24 -54.29 15.51
N HIS A 145 -3.12 -53.57 15.65
CA HIS A 145 -2.57 -53.18 16.96
C HIS A 145 -3.50 -52.28 17.78
N GLU A 146 -4.03 -51.24 17.16
CA GLU A 146 -4.95 -50.27 17.77
C GLU A 146 -6.28 -50.93 18.14
N ALA A 147 -6.75 -51.82 17.25
CA ALA A 147 -7.95 -52.59 17.46
C ALA A 147 -7.91 -53.46 18.73
N TYR A 148 -6.81 -54.20 18.98
CA TYR A 148 -6.74 -55.11 20.13
C TYR A 148 -7.16 -54.41 21.42
N SER A 149 -6.72 -53.14 21.62
CA SER A 149 -6.95 -52.40 22.87
C SER A 149 -8.42 -52.11 23.17
N LYS A 150 -9.28 -52.20 22.16
CA LYS A 150 -10.72 -51.90 22.25
C LYS A 150 -11.60 -53.09 21.83
N VAL A 151 -11.02 -54.20 21.35
CA VAL A 151 -11.74 -55.39 20.82
C VAL A 151 -12.83 -55.91 21.76
N GLY A 152 -12.60 -55.89 23.07
CA GLY A 152 -13.61 -56.29 24.07
C GLY A 152 -14.90 -55.47 24.03
N LYS A 153 -14.88 -54.22 23.53
CA LYS A 153 -16.07 -53.37 23.40
C LYS A 153 -16.99 -53.82 22.26
N PHE A 154 -16.45 -54.41 21.19
CA PHE A 154 -17.20 -54.64 19.94
C PHE A 154 -17.53 -56.10 19.66
N LEU A 155 -16.81 -57.04 20.27
CA LEU A 155 -16.99 -58.48 20.05
C LEU A 155 -18.40 -58.98 20.35
N LYS A 156 -19.11 -58.36 21.30
CA LYS A 156 -20.52 -58.68 21.61
C LYS A 156 -21.48 -58.46 20.42
N TYR A 157 -21.04 -57.77 19.37
CA TYR A 157 -21.83 -57.50 18.15
C TYR A 157 -21.51 -58.43 16.98
N PHE A 158 -20.53 -59.34 17.12
CA PHE A 158 -20.22 -60.40 16.16
C PHE A 158 -20.80 -61.72 16.67
N SER A 159 -21.31 -62.57 15.76
CA SER A 159 -21.80 -63.91 16.13
C SER A 159 -20.62 -64.80 16.56
N ASP A 160 -20.87 -65.92 17.27
CA ASP A 160 -19.78 -66.79 17.74
C ASP A 160 -18.88 -67.30 16.60
N ALA A 161 -19.46 -67.64 15.44
CA ALA A 161 -18.71 -68.10 14.27
C ALA A 161 -17.88 -66.98 13.60
N ASP A 162 -18.43 -65.76 13.51
CA ASP A 162 -17.71 -64.59 12.96
C ASP A 162 -16.63 -64.10 13.92
N GLY A 163 -16.89 -64.21 15.23
CA GLY A 163 -15.95 -63.91 16.31
C GLY A 163 -14.74 -64.85 16.29
N GLU A 164 -14.95 -66.16 16.09
CA GLU A 164 -13.85 -67.14 15.94
C GLU A 164 -12.99 -66.89 14.70
N ALA A 165 -13.61 -66.64 13.54
CA ALA A 165 -12.89 -66.33 12.30
C ALA A 165 -12.09 -65.02 12.43
N LEU A 166 -12.65 -64.02 13.11
CA LEU A 166 -11.96 -62.78 13.42
C LEU A 166 -10.75 -63.02 14.35
N LEU A 167 -10.92 -63.85 15.38
CA LEU A 167 -9.85 -64.23 16.32
C LEU A 167 -8.72 -65.01 15.63
N GLU A 168 -9.03 -65.88 14.68
CA GLU A 168 -8.04 -66.61 13.89
C GLU A 168 -7.19 -65.64 13.03
N LYS A 169 -7.86 -64.70 12.36
CA LYS A 169 -7.21 -63.64 11.57
C LYS A 169 -6.31 -62.76 12.45
N MET A 170 -6.77 -62.39 13.63
CA MET A 170 -5.97 -61.63 14.61
C MET A 170 -4.77 -62.44 15.14
N THR A 171 -4.89 -63.75 15.35
CA THR A 171 -3.78 -64.59 15.83
C THR A 171 -2.62 -64.63 14.81
N SER A 172 -2.93 -64.53 13.51
CA SER A 172 -1.91 -64.50 12.44
C SER A 172 -1.05 -63.23 12.43
N GLN A 173 -1.58 -62.10 12.93
CA GLN A 173 -0.95 -60.77 12.86
C GLN A 173 -0.29 -60.27 14.17
N VAL A 174 -0.21 -61.13 15.20
CA VAL A 174 0.41 -60.80 16.49
C VAL A 174 1.88 -60.40 16.33
N SER A 175 2.28 -59.29 16.97
CA SER A 175 3.66 -58.79 16.93
C SER A 175 4.62 -59.70 17.71
N VAL A 176 5.83 -59.81 17.15
CA VAL A 176 6.95 -60.64 17.59
C VAL A 176 7.56 -60.15 18.92
N GLU A 177 7.34 -58.90 19.33
CA GLU A 177 8.18 -58.24 20.35
C GLU A 177 7.52 -57.95 21.72
N TYR A 178 6.20 -58.13 21.89
CA TYR A 178 5.51 -57.56 23.08
C TYR A 178 4.56 -58.49 23.88
N PRO A 179 5.00 -59.66 24.40
CA PRO A 179 4.18 -60.50 25.29
C PRO A 179 3.57 -59.77 26.50
N LEU A 180 4.31 -58.85 27.13
CA LEU A 180 3.83 -58.07 28.27
C LEU A 180 2.68 -57.14 27.92
N TYR A 181 2.68 -56.58 26.71
CA TYR A 181 1.57 -55.75 26.25
C TYR A 181 0.29 -56.58 26.22
N TYR A 182 0.36 -57.77 25.62
CA TYR A 182 -0.79 -58.65 25.56
C TYR A 182 -1.27 -59.07 26.96
N TYR A 183 -0.35 -59.43 27.86
CA TYR A 183 -0.69 -59.78 29.23
C TYR A 183 -1.32 -58.62 30.02
N LYS A 184 -0.76 -57.43 29.94
CA LYS A 184 -1.24 -56.26 30.70
C LYS A 184 -2.67 -55.88 30.31
N TYR A 185 -2.99 -55.93 29.02
CA TYR A 185 -4.25 -55.40 28.50
C TYR A 185 -5.32 -56.47 28.27
N TYR A 186 -4.96 -57.74 28.06
CA TYR A 186 -5.91 -58.77 27.63
C TYR A 186 -5.99 -60.00 28.53
N LYS A 187 -5.30 -60.06 29.69
CA LYS A 187 -5.32 -61.25 30.57
C LYS A 187 -6.70 -61.76 30.99
N ASN A 188 -7.71 -60.88 31.02
CA ASN A 188 -9.09 -61.21 31.42
C ASN A 188 -9.98 -61.59 30.23
N PHE A 189 -9.42 -61.72 29.01
CA PHE A 189 -10.18 -61.90 27.79
C PHE A 189 -10.37 -63.40 27.46
N PRO A 190 -11.55 -63.87 26.99
CA PRO A 190 -11.88 -65.30 26.84
C PRO A 190 -10.98 -66.15 25.93
N TYR A 191 -10.05 -65.54 25.19
CA TYR A 191 -9.08 -66.21 24.31
C TYR A 191 -7.64 -65.71 24.50
N PHE A 192 -7.39 -65.03 25.62
CA PHE A 192 -6.10 -64.45 25.97
C PHE A 192 -4.94 -65.44 25.84
N GLU A 193 -5.15 -66.66 26.35
CA GLU A 193 -4.12 -67.68 26.37
C GLU A 193 -3.65 -68.06 24.96
N LYS A 194 -4.58 -68.16 23.99
CA LYS A 194 -4.27 -68.47 22.58
C LYS A 194 -3.43 -67.37 21.93
N ILE A 195 -3.77 -66.10 22.19
CA ILE A 195 -3.06 -64.92 21.66
C ILE A 195 -1.68 -64.79 22.31
N LEU A 196 -1.60 -64.97 23.63
CA LEU A 196 -0.35 -64.94 24.37
C LEU A 196 0.61 -66.04 23.87
N ARG A 197 0.14 -67.27 23.72
CA ARG A 197 0.93 -68.40 23.17
C ARG A 197 1.43 -68.12 21.74
N ALA A 198 0.61 -67.52 20.88
CA ALA A 198 1.02 -67.12 19.54
C ALA A 198 2.11 -66.03 19.54
N SER A 199 2.03 -65.05 20.45
CA SER A 199 3.07 -64.02 20.63
C SER A 199 4.39 -64.63 21.11
N ILE A 200 4.32 -65.51 22.12
CA ILE A 200 5.48 -66.21 22.68
C ILE A 200 6.14 -67.10 21.63
N GLY A 201 5.36 -67.83 20.83
CA GLY A 201 5.89 -68.71 19.78
C GLY A 201 6.66 -67.98 18.68
N LYS A 202 6.41 -66.68 18.50
CA LYS A 202 7.14 -65.83 17.55
C LYS A 202 8.30 -65.06 18.21
N ALA A 203 8.28 -64.86 19.53
CA ALA A 203 9.22 -63.99 20.23
C ALA A 203 10.67 -64.51 20.26
N GLY A 204 11.64 -63.60 20.08
CA GLY A 204 13.05 -63.90 20.26
C GLY A 204 13.47 -64.06 21.73
N ASN A 205 14.61 -64.70 21.98
CA ASN A 205 15.07 -65.06 23.34
C ASN A 205 15.18 -63.86 24.30
N GLU A 206 15.62 -62.68 23.83
CA GLU A 206 15.68 -61.47 24.66
C GLU A 206 14.29 -61.00 25.10
N ALA A 207 13.31 -60.99 24.19
CA ALA A 207 11.93 -60.62 24.52
C ALA A 207 11.30 -61.62 25.49
N LEU A 208 11.59 -62.92 25.33
CA LEU A 208 11.17 -63.96 26.26
C LEU A 208 11.74 -63.73 27.66
N LEU A 209 13.02 -63.35 27.79
CA LEU A 209 13.62 -63.03 29.09
C LEU A 209 13.03 -61.76 29.69
N LYS A 210 12.97 -60.67 28.91
CA LYS A 210 12.44 -59.38 29.35
C LYS A 210 11.01 -59.45 29.88
N TYR A 211 10.18 -60.29 29.27
CA TYR A 211 8.75 -60.40 29.58
C TYR A 211 8.36 -61.71 30.28
N ALA A 212 9.32 -62.41 30.90
CA ALA A 212 9.12 -63.68 31.59
C ALA A 212 7.99 -63.67 32.63
N TYR A 213 7.79 -62.56 33.32
CA TYR A 213 6.70 -62.40 34.29
C TYR A 213 5.32 -62.50 33.65
N SER A 214 5.19 -62.06 32.39
CA SER A 214 3.93 -61.95 31.65
C SER A 214 3.37 -63.27 31.15
N TYR A 215 4.17 -64.34 31.21
CA TYR A 215 3.72 -65.65 30.77
C TYR A 215 3.98 -66.75 31.80
N LYS A 216 4.38 -66.38 33.03
CA LYS A 216 4.77 -67.30 34.10
C LYS A 216 3.70 -68.33 34.48
N ASP A 217 2.43 -67.99 34.26
CA ASP A 217 1.29 -68.83 34.63
C ASP A 217 0.93 -69.85 33.54
N LEU A 218 1.60 -69.84 32.37
CA LEU A 218 1.41 -70.88 31.35
C LEU A 218 2.07 -72.21 31.79
N PRO A 219 1.46 -73.38 31.53
CA PRO A 219 2.03 -74.68 31.87
C PRO A 219 3.46 -74.89 31.34
N GLU A 220 3.75 -74.41 30.13
CA GLU A 220 5.07 -74.53 29.49
C GLU A 220 6.03 -73.36 29.79
N ALA A 221 5.66 -72.38 30.63
CA ALA A 221 6.43 -71.17 30.88
C ALA A 221 7.86 -71.46 31.35
N SER A 222 8.02 -72.44 32.24
CA SER A 222 9.33 -72.85 32.76
C SER A 222 10.23 -73.44 31.68
N GLU A 223 9.68 -74.17 30.72
CA GLU A 223 10.43 -74.74 29.60
C GLU A 223 10.88 -73.64 28.64
N ILE A 224 9.97 -72.72 28.29
CA ILE A 224 10.23 -71.58 27.41
C ILE A 224 11.30 -70.67 28.02
N PHE A 225 11.17 -70.30 29.30
CA PHE A 225 12.16 -69.50 30.01
C PHE A 225 13.53 -70.19 30.04
N ASN A 226 13.59 -71.47 30.42
CA ASN A 226 14.85 -72.20 30.49
C ASN A 226 15.52 -72.31 29.12
N LYS A 227 14.76 -72.50 28.03
CA LYS A 227 15.29 -72.53 26.67
C LYS A 227 15.88 -71.17 26.28
N ALA A 228 15.14 -70.08 26.54
CA ALA A 228 15.61 -68.72 26.28
C ALA A 228 16.87 -68.39 27.11
N ALA A 229 16.87 -68.67 28.41
CA ALA A 229 18.00 -68.40 29.31
C ALA A 229 19.26 -69.23 28.98
N ASN A 230 19.11 -70.48 28.55
CA ASN A 230 20.24 -71.32 28.13
C ASN A 230 20.83 -70.92 26.78
N SER A 231 20.02 -70.31 25.91
CA SER A 231 20.45 -69.85 24.58
C SER A 231 21.21 -68.51 24.60
N VAL A 232 21.33 -67.86 25.76
CA VAL A 232 22.08 -66.63 25.95
C VAL A 232 23.58 -66.92 25.82
N ASP A 233 24.19 -66.39 24.76
CA ASP A 233 25.64 -66.46 24.54
C ASP A 233 26.42 -65.59 25.55
N VAL A 234 27.75 -65.66 25.50
CA VAL A 234 28.65 -64.90 26.38
C VAL A 234 28.46 -63.38 26.22
N GLU A 235 28.08 -62.90 25.04
CA GLU A 235 27.93 -61.47 24.75
C GLU A 235 26.60 -60.89 25.27
N ARG A 236 25.58 -61.74 25.44
CA ARG A 236 24.25 -61.36 25.93
C ARG A 236 23.99 -61.69 27.40
N GLN A 237 25.01 -62.14 28.16
CA GLN A 237 24.85 -62.41 29.61
C GLN A 237 24.37 -61.19 30.41
N SER A 238 24.55 -59.96 29.91
CA SER A 238 24.00 -58.75 30.52
C SER A 238 22.47 -58.71 30.52
N ASP A 239 21.80 -59.39 29.59
CA ASP A 239 20.33 -59.40 29.49
C ASP A 239 19.72 -60.18 30.65
N LEU A 240 20.39 -61.24 31.10
CA LEU A 240 20.01 -61.97 32.30
C LEU A 240 20.10 -61.06 33.54
N ILE A 241 21.18 -60.27 33.69
CA ILE A 241 21.30 -59.33 34.81
C ILE A 241 20.22 -58.24 34.72
N LYS A 242 20.05 -57.66 33.53
CA LYS A 242 19.12 -56.55 33.25
C LYS A 242 17.67 -56.91 33.52
N TYR A 243 17.26 -58.11 33.14
CA TYR A 243 15.88 -58.56 33.22
C TYR A 243 15.59 -59.45 34.44
N TYR A 244 16.50 -59.58 35.41
CA TYR A 244 16.30 -60.45 36.57
C TYR A 244 14.95 -60.25 37.28
N SER A 245 14.48 -59.01 37.40
CA SER A 245 13.18 -58.70 38.00
C SER A 245 11.99 -59.36 37.30
N SER A 246 12.05 -59.63 36.00
CA SER A 246 10.96 -60.27 35.25
C SER A 246 10.91 -61.77 35.47
N TYR A 247 12.02 -62.41 35.85
CA TYR A 247 12.10 -63.87 35.95
C TYR A 247 12.56 -64.37 37.32
N LYS A 248 12.78 -63.51 38.31
CA LYS A 248 13.24 -63.86 39.66
C LYS A 248 12.45 -64.97 40.37
N ASP A 249 11.17 -65.16 40.00
CA ASP A 249 10.27 -66.14 40.62
C ASP A 249 10.39 -67.54 39.97
N TYR A 250 11.15 -67.71 38.89
CA TYR A 250 11.38 -69.01 38.26
C TYR A 250 12.44 -69.82 39.04
N THR A 251 12.24 -71.14 39.15
CA THR A 251 13.07 -72.02 39.99
C THR A 251 14.58 -71.98 39.70
N ARG A 252 14.99 -71.67 38.46
CA ARG A 252 16.41 -71.57 38.05
C ARG A 252 16.92 -70.13 37.92
N ALA A 253 16.12 -69.13 38.26
CA ALA A 253 16.46 -67.71 38.07
C ALA A 253 17.79 -67.31 38.74
N GLU A 254 17.97 -67.67 40.01
CA GLU A 254 19.19 -67.37 40.76
C GLU A 254 20.42 -68.08 40.20
N THR A 255 20.26 -69.30 39.64
CA THR A 255 21.35 -70.03 38.99
C THR A 255 21.84 -69.30 37.73
N PHE A 256 20.91 -68.80 36.91
CA PHE A 256 21.27 -68.03 35.72
C PHE A 256 21.87 -66.66 36.06
N LEU A 257 21.35 -65.99 37.10
CA LEU A 257 21.93 -64.76 37.62
C LEU A 257 23.37 -64.98 38.10
N LYS A 258 23.60 -66.03 38.90
CA LYS A 258 24.94 -66.38 39.41
C LYS A 258 25.93 -66.66 38.28
N LYS A 259 25.56 -67.51 37.31
CA LYS A 259 26.39 -67.80 36.13
C LYS A 259 26.73 -66.55 35.32
N SER A 260 25.78 -65.62 35.18
CA SER A 260 25.97 -64.36 34.44
C SER A 260 26.85 -63.38 35.21
N LEU A 261 26.76 -63.37 36.54
CA LEU A 261 27.60 -62.54 37.42
C LEU A 261 29.02 -63.11 37.57
N GLU A 262 29.23 -64.41 37.38
CA GLU A 262 30.56 -65.05 37.43
C GLU A 262 31.37 -64.91 36.12
N GLY A 263 30.71 -64.80 34.95
CA GLY A 263 31.34 -64.73 33.62
C GLY A 263 31.99 -63.39 33.20
N ARG A 264 32.25 -62.46 34.13
CA ARG A 264 32.59 -61.05 33.82
C ARG A 264 33.99 -60.85 33.23
N THR A 265 34.08 -60.07 32.14
CA THR A 265 35.36 -59.51 31.66
C THR A 265 35.33 -58.05 31.14
N LYS A 266 34.18 -57.33 31.13
CA LYS A 266 34.08 -55.98 30.49
C LYS A 266 33.32 -54.91 31.31
N THR A 267 33.71 -53.64 31.18
CA THR A 267 33.14 -52.45 31.86
C THR A 267 31.65 -52.19 31.59
N ARG A 268 31.14 -52.51 30.40
CA ARG A 268 29.69 -52.38 30.06
C ARG A 268 28.78 -53.24 30.95
N PHE A 269 29.32 -54.28 31.58
CA PHE A 269 28.58 -55.09 32.56
C PHE A 269 28.37 -54.38 33.89
N ASN A 270 29.30 -53.52 34.32
CA ASN A 270 29.21 -52.83 35.60
C ASN A 270 28.05 -51.82 35.62
N SER A 271 27.81 -51.10 34.52
CA SER A 271 26.68 -50.17 34.43
C SER A 271 25.32 -50.89 34.48
N VAL A 272 25.15 -51.97 33.71
CA VAL A 272 23.91 -52.77 33.69
C VAL A 272 23.65 -53.40 35.06
N LEU A 273 24.70 -53.87 35.73
CA LEU A 273 24.60 -54.43 37.07
C LEU A 273 24.17 -53.38 38.09
N LEU A 274 24.77 -52.20 38.10
CA LEU A 274 24.40 -51.12 39.02
C LEU A 274 22.99 -50.59 38.76
N GLU A 275 22.61 -50.43 37.50
CA GLU A 275 21.26 -50.04 37.09
C GLU A 275 20.19 -51.02 37.61
N SER A 276 20.52 -52.31 37.55
CA SER A 276 19.61 -53.41 37.88
C SER A 276 19.73 -53.87 39.34
N ALA A 277 20.67 -53.31 40.11
CA ALA A 277 21.02 -53.77 41.46
C ALA A 277 19.80 -53.93 42.36
N SER A 278 18.84 -53.00 42.30
CA SER A 278 17.62 -53.06 43.12
C SER A 278 16.79 -54.33 42.94
N SER A 279 16.97 -55.07 41.84
CA SER A 279 16.22 -56.30 41.57
C SER A 279 16.77 -57.55 42.28
N PHE A 280 18.03 -57.52 42.71
CA PHE A 280 18.70 -58.65 43.37
C PHE A 280 19.52 -58.25 44.61
N ILE A 281 19.49 -56.97 45.02
CA ILE A 281 20.23 -56.47 46.19
C ILE A 281 19.81 -57.13 47.51
N ASP A 282 18.63 -57.71 47.58
CA ASP A 282 18.18 -58.43 48.77
C ASP A 282 18.81 -59.84 48.87
N ILE A 283 19.59 -60.27 47.86
CA ILE A 283 20.36 -61.52 47.84
C ILE A 283 21.81 -61.25 48.28
N GLU A 284 22.19 -61.76 49.46
CA GLU A 284 23.45 -61.39 50.14
C GLU A 284 24.72 -61.64 49.31
N TRP A 285 24.82 -62.77 48.60
CA TRP A 285 26.02 -63.08 47.79
C TRP A 285 26.21 -62.13 46.61
N THR A 286 25.19 -61.37 46.21
CA THR A 286 25.29 -60.38 45.13
C THR A 286 25.98 -59.09 45.58
N HIS A 287 26.14 -58.87 46.88
CA HIS A 287 26.66 -57.61 47.42
C HIS A 287 28.09 -57.35 46.97
N ASP A 288 28.98 -58.33 47.04
CA ASP A 288 30.39 -58.22 46.64
C ASP A 288 30.52 -57.79 45.17
N TYR A 289 29.64 -58.32 44.34
CA TYR A 289 29.55 -58.04 42.92
C TYR A 289 29.06 -56.63 42.61
N ILE A 290 28.13 -56.08 43.40
CA ILE A 290 27.62 -54.71 43.29
C ILE A 290 28.69 -53.73 43.80
N ARG A 291 29.33 -54.03 44.94
CA ARG A 291 30.44 -53.22 45.49
C ARG A 291 31.58 -53.06 44.50
N LYS A 292 32.05 -54.19 43.95
CA LYS A 292 33.12 -54.20 42.96
C LYS A 292 32.75 -53.40 41.70
N ALA A 293 31.52 -53.57 41.20
CA ALA A 293 31.04 -52.81 40.05
C ALA A 293 30.97 -51.29 40.31
N ALA A 294 30.54 -50.88 41.50
CA ALA A 294 30.49 -49.47 41.89
C ALA A 294 31.88 -48.87 42.08
N PHE A 295 32.84 -49.64 42.61
CA PHE A 295 34.22 -49.21 42.76
C PHE A 295 34.94 -49.09 41.41
N ASP A 296 34.78 -50.09 40.53
CA ASP A 296 35.40 -50.14 39.21
C ASP A 296 34.77 -49.16 38.21
N PHE A 297 33.60 -48.59 38.53
CA PHE A 297 32.90 -47.60 37.72
C PHE A 297 32.41 -46.42 38.58
N PRO A 298 33.33 -45.50 38.98
CA PRO A 298 33.01 -44.38 39.86
C PRO A 298 31.89 -43.48 39.33
N GLU A 299 31.79 -43.28 38.00
CA GLU A 299 30.68 -42.55 37.39
C GLU A 299 29.34 -43.26 37.68
N GLY A 300 29.31 -44.59 37.51
CA GLY A 300 28.14 -45.41 37.81
C GLY A 300 27.78 -45.43 39.30
N ALA A 301 28.76 -45.31 40.20
CA ALA A 301 28.50 -45.15 41.62
C ALA A 301 27.66 -43.89 41.90
N LEU A 302 28.02 -42.76 41.27
CA LEU A 302 27.23 -41.53 41.38
C LEU A 302 25.84 -41.65 40.73
N ILE A 303 25.77 -42.20 39.51
CA ILE A 303 24.52 -42.29 38.71
C ILE A 303 23.49 -43.21 39.39
N TYR A 304 23.93 -44.40 39.83
CA TYR A 304 23.04 -45.47 40.28
C TYR A 304 22.94 -45.60 41.80
N PHE A 305 23.42 -44.63 42.58
CA PHE A 305 23.41 -44.67 44.05
C PHE A 305 22.07 -45.12 44.64
N GLN A 306 20.96 -44.58 44.15
CA GLN A 306 19.61 -44.92 44.64
C GLN A 306 19.28 -46.41 44.49
N LYS A 307 19.91 -47.13 43.55
CA LYS A 307 19.69 -48.55 43.26
C LYS A 307 20.48 -49.46 44.21
N TYR A 308 21.64 -49.01 44.70
CA TYR A 308 22.50 -49.80 45.58
C TYR A 308 22.66 -49.25 47.01
N LYS A 309 22.02 -48.12 47.36
CA LYS A 309 22.10 -47.46 48.68
C LYS A 309 21.79 -48.34 49.89
N LYS A 310 21.14 -49.51 49.68
CA LYS A 310 20.87 -50.50 50.73
C LYS A 310 22.13 -51.27 51.19
N LEU A 311 23.24 -51.23 50.44
CA LEU A 311 24.50 -51.85 50.87
C LEU A 311 25.04 -51.12 52.11
N LYS A 312 25.55 -51.88 53.09
CA LYS A 312 26.10 -51.34 54.34
C LYS A 312 27.20 -50.30 54.12
N ASP A 313 27.96 -50.45 53.04
CA ASP A 313 29.11 -49.62 52.66
C ASP A 313 28.83 -48.67 51.48
N ALA A 314 27.56 -48.55 51.04
CA ALA A 314 27.18 -47.73 49.88
C ALA A 314 27.66 -46.27 49.96
N ASN A 315 27.56 -45.65 51.15
CA ASN A 315 27.99 -44.27 51.37
C ASN A 315 29.52 -44.11 51.28
N SER A 316 30.30 -45.12 51.69
CA SER A 316 31.77 -45.09 51.59
C SER A 316 32.23 -45.20 50.14
N ILE A 317 31.57 -46.06 49.36
CA ILE A 317 31.80 -46.17 47.92
C ILE A 317 31.43 -44.86 47.21
N LEU A 318 30.27 -44.28 47.56
CA LEU A 318 29.83 -43.00 47.01
C LEU A 318 30.80 -41.86 47.37
N GLN A 319 31.30 -41.79 48.60
CA GLN A 319 32.29 -40.80 49.03
C GLN A 319 33.57 -40.90 48.18
N THR A 320 34.05 -42.13 47.95
CA THR A 320 35.26 -42.36 47.14
C THR A 320 35.09 -41.84 45.71
N ALA A 321 33.90 -42.05 45.12
CA ALA A 321 33.57 -41.50 43.81
C ALA A 321 33.51 -39.96 43.86
N VAL A 322 32.83 -39.37 44.84
CA VAL A 322 32.75 -37.91 45.02
C VAL A 322 34.13 -37.28 45.12
N ASP A 323 35.02 -37.83 45.96
CA ASP A 323 36.38 -37.32 46.14
C ASP A 323 37.20 -37.42 44.84
N THR A 324 37.03 -38.51 44.09
CA THR A 324 37.69 -38.72 42.79
C THR A 324 37.29 -37.65 41.78
N PHE A 325 35.98 -37.38 41.65
CA PHE A 325 35.49 -36.36 40.70
C PHE A 325 35.68 -34.93 41.22
N ALA A 326 35.79 -34.73 42.53
CA ALA A 326 36.09 -33.42 43.13
C ALA A 326 37.50 -32.95 42.75
N VAL A 327 38.47 -33.87 42.70
CA VAL A 327 39.82 -33.57 42.21
C VAL A 327 39.81 -33.22 40.73
N LYS A 328 39.02 -33.94 39.93
CA LYS A 328 38.88 -33.71 38.49
C LYS A 328 38.05 -32.46 38.16
N GLY A 329 37.21 -31.97 39.08
CA GLY A 329 36.26 -30.88 38.84
C GLY A 329 35.27 -31.22 37.74
N ASP A 330 34.65 -32.39 37.84
CA ASP A 330 33.83 -32.99 36.78
C ASP A 330 32.35 -32.57 36.86
N ARG A 331 31.70 -32.43 35.70
CA ARG A 331 30.27 -32.05 35.56
C ARG A 331 29.32 -33.02 36.26
N ILE A 332 29.70 -34.28 36.38
CA ILE A 332 28.89 -35.32 37.03
C ILE A 332 28.52 -34.99 38.48
N LEU A 333 29.35 -34.20 39.18
CA LEU A 333 29.06 -33.77 40.56
C LEU A 333 27.93 -32.74 40.64
N ILE A 334 27.75 -31.93 39.59
CA ILE A 334 26.62 -30.99 39.50
C ILE A 334 25.33 -31.76 39.21
N GLU A 335 25.38 -32.72 38.29
CA GLU A 335 24.19 -33.47 37.84
C GLU A 335 23.61 -34.37 38.94
N PHE A 336 24.47 -34.99 39.76
CA PHE A 336 24.06 -35.96 40.78
C PHE A 336 24.23 -35.47 42.22
N PHE A 337 24.29 -34.16 42.45
CA PHE A 337 24.47 -33.58 43.79
C PHE A 337 23.48 -34.13 44.83
N ASP A 338 22.21 -34.29 44.45
CA ASP A 338 21.19 -34.84 45.33
C ASP A 338 21.50 -36.25 45.86
N ASN A 339 22.27 -37.05 45.11
CA ASN A 339 22.66 -38.39 45.54
C ASN A 339 23.70 -38.38 46.65
N PHE A 340 24.50 -37.31 46.80
CA PHE A 340 25.62 -37.26 47.75
C PHE A 340 25.64 -36.04 48.68
N LYS A 341 24.63 -35.16 48.63
CA LYS A 341 24.55 -33.95 49.48
C LYS A 341 24.63 -34.22 50.99
N HIS A 342 24.29 -35.43 51.44
CA HIS A 342 24.38 -35.85 52.85
C HIS A 342 25.79 -36.26 53.27
N LEU A 343 26.74 -36.39 52.33
CA LEU A 343 28.10 -36.81 52.61
C LEU A 343 28.98 -35.64 53.10
N PRO A 344 29.99 -35.91 53.94
CA PRO A 344 30.99 -34.91 54.34
C PRO A 344 31.70 -34.29 53.13
N ASN A 345 32.01 -32.98 53.21
CA ASN A 345 32.72 -32.21 52.18
C ASN A 345 32.04 -32.15 50.80
N SER A 346 30.79 -32.60 50.67
CA SER A 346 30.02 -32.57 49.41
C SER A 346 29.90 -31.17 48.81
N GLU A 347 29.67 -30.14 49.63
CA GLU A 347 29.63 -28.74 49.16
C GLU A 347 31.00 -28.25 48.67
N LYS A 348 32.10 -28.63 49.34
CA LYS A 348 33.46 -28.26 48.92
C LYS A 348 33.83 -28.92 47.59
N ALA A 349 33.43 -30.17 47.39
CA ALA A 349 33.56 -30.88 46.12
C ALA A 349 32.77 -30.19 45.00
N LEU A 350 31.55 -29.73 45.30
CA LEU A 350 30.70 -29.00 44.38
C LEU A 350 31.31 -27.65 43.97
N ILE A 351 31.79 -26.85 44.93
CA ILE A 351 32.45 -25.56 44.68
C ILE A 351 33.62 -25.74 43.71
N LYS A 352 34.49 -26.72 43.97
CA LYS A 352 35.67 -26.99 43.12
C LYS A 352 35.29 -27.41 41.70
N SER A 353 34.19 -28.15 41.53
CA SER A 353 33.67 -28.49 40.20
C SER A 353 33.13 -27.26 39.47
N VAL A 354 32.35 -26.41 40.15
CA VAL A 354 31.83 -25.16 39.57
C VAL A 354 32.97 -24.20 39.19
N GLU A 355 33.93 -23.95 40.07
CA GLU A 355 35.09 -23.07 39.80
C GLU A 355 35.90 -23.53 38.58
N LYS A 356 36.14 -24.84 38.44
CA LYS A 356 36.86 -25.40 37.29
C LYS A 356 36.05 -25.28 36.00
N MET A 357 34.73 -25.44 36.09
CA MET A 357 33.83 -25.29 34.95
C MET A 357 33.82 -23.85 34.43
N PHE A 358 33.87 -22.85 35.31
CA PHE A 358 33.93 -21.43 34.93
C PHE A 358 35.23 -20.98 34.27
N SER A 359 36.33 -21.69 34.54
CA SER A 359 37.62 -21.42 33.92
C SER A 359 37.78 -22.09 32.54
N SER A 360 36.73 -22.74 32.02
CA SER A 360 36.75 -23.54 30.78
C SER A 360 35.85 -22.97 29.65
N ASN A 361 35.63 -23.74 28.57
CA ASN A 361 34.98 -23.34 27.31
C ASN A 361 33.48 -22.99 27.48
N ASP A 362 32.86 -22.29 26.52
CA ASP A 362 31.48 -21.80 26.63
C ASP A 362 30.43 -22.93 26.80
N ASN A 363 30.69 -24.13 26.28
CA ASN A 363 29.86 -25.33 26.48
C ASN A 363 29.69 -25.74 27.96
N ASP A 364 30.68 -25.43 28.81
CA ASP A 364 30.65 -25.72 30.25
C ASP A 364 29.73 -24.74 30.99
N LYS A 365 29.65 -23.49 30.54
CA LYS A 365 28.81 -22.45 31.14
C LYS A 365 27.33 -22.66 30.80
N SER A 366 27.02 -23.07 29.57
CA SER A 366 25.65 -23.45 29.18
C SER A 366 25.13 -24.65 29.98
N PHE A 367 26.00 -25.61 30.32
CA PHE A 367 25.63 -26.75 31.17
C PHE A 367 25.17 -26.32 32.56
N LEU A 368 25.83 -25.30 33.14
CA LEU A 368 25.41 -24.74 34.42
C LEU A 368 24.04 -24.05 34.32
N LEU A 369 23.74 -23.35 33.23
CA LEU A 369 22.41 -22.77 33.01
C LEU A 369 21.32 -23.85 32.85
N LEU A 370 21.66 -25.05 32.38
CA LEU A 370 20.72 -26.18 32.27
C LEU A 370 20.49 -26.90 33.61
N ARG A 371 21.55 -27.12 34.40
CA ARG A 371 21.54 -28.04 35.57
C ARG A 371 21.69 -27.35 36.92
N GLY A 372 22.15 -26.10 36.94
CA GLY A 372 22.41 -25.33 38.15
C GLY A 372 21.18 -24.96 38.97
N LYS A 373 19.95 -25.10 38.42
CA LYS A 373 18.71 -24.75 39.13
C LYS A 373 18.57 -25.52 40.46
N ASN A 374 19.03 -26.77 40.49
CA ASN A 374 18.94 -27.64 41.67
C ASN A 374 19.93 -27.23 42.78
N LEU A 375 20.79 -26.24 42.51
CA LEU A 375 21.84 -25.75 43.41
C LEU A 375 21.57 -24.31 43.88
N LEU A 376 20.39 -23.74 43.58
CA LEU A 376 20.00 -22.37 43.93
C LEU A 376 19.95 -22.06 45.43
N GLN A 377 19.99 -23.08 46.27
CA GLN A 377 20.14 -22.94 47.73
C GLN A 377 21.49 -22.30 48.13
N PHE A 378 22.49 -22.31 47.24
CA PHE A 378 23.82 -21.78 47.50
C PHE A 378 24.00 -20.37 46.96
N GLN A 379 24.06 -19.37 47.85
CA GLN A 379 24.19 -17.95 47.45
C GLN A 379 25.46 -17.65 46.65
N TRP A 380 26.57 -18.35 46.91
CA TRP A 380 27.83 -18.17 46.20
C TRP A 380 27.71 -18.50 44.69
N LEU A 381 26.71 -19.29 44.29
CA LEU A 381 26.47 -19.66 42.91
C LEU A 381 25.87 -18.51 42.07
N ASN A 382 25.32 -17.47 42.71
CA ASN A 382 24.65 -16.38 42.02
C ASN A 382 25.57 -15.65 41.04
N GLN A 383 26.79 -15.30 41.48
CA GLN A 383 27.76 -14.59 40.64
C GLN A 383 28.16 -15.41 39.41
N TYR A 384 28.33 -16.72 39.61
CA TYR A 384 28.63 -17.68 38.57
C TYR A 384 27.51 -17.75 37.53
N ILE A 385 26.25 -17.92 37.95
CA ILE A 385 25.10 -17.96 37.03
C ILE A 385 24.98 -16.64 36.24
N THR A 386 25.12 -15.48 36.88
CA THR A 386 25.08 -14.18 36.20
C THR A 386 26.17 -14.07 35.13
N ASN A 387 27.39 -14.51 35.42
CA ASN A 387 28.49 -14.51 34.45
C ASN A 387 28.26 -15.50 33.30
N ALA A 388 27.66 -16.66 33.58
CA ALA A 388 27.31 -17.65 32.56
C ALA A 388 26.27 -17.11 31.58
N VAL A 389 25.27 -16.35 32.06
CA VAL A 389 24.29 -15.66 31.21
C VAL A 389 25.01 -14.68 30.28
N ILE A 390 25.84 -13.77 30.82
CA ILE A 390 26.55 -12.75 30.03
C ILE A 390 27.45 -13.37 28.95
N SER A 391 28.10 -14.49 29.26
CA SER A 391 29.07 -15.12 28.36
C SER A 391 28.47 -16.14 27.39
N SER A 392 27.16 -16.45 27.48
CA SER A 392 26.49 -17.43 26.60
C SER A 392 25.25 -16.87 25.89
N PRO A 393 25.36 -15.75 25.15
CA PRO A 393 24.19 -15.01 24.66
C PRO A 393 23.28 -15.81 23.72
N GLU A 394 23.84 -16.66 22.85
CA GLU A 394 23.04 -17.52 21.96
C GLU A 394 22.20 -18.54 22.73
N TYR A 395 22.79 -19.16 23.76
CA TYR A 395 22.09 -20.12 24.61
C TYR A 395 20.98 -19.44 25.42
N VAL A 396 21.25 -18.23 25.93
CA VAL A 396 20.26 -17.40 26.64
C VAL A 396 19.08 -17.07 25.74
N SER A 397 19.32 -16.71 24.46
CA SER A 397 18.23 -16.42 23.52
C SER A 397 17.39 -17.65 23.16
N GLN A 398 17.99 -18.86 23.12
CA GLN A 398 17.28 -20.10 22.81
C GLN A 398 16.47 -20.63 23.99
N HIS A 399 16.95 -20.43 25.22
CA HIS A 399 16.39 -20.98 26.45
C HIS A 399 15.92 -19.89 27.43
N PHE A 400 15.49 -18.73 26.90
CA PHE A 400 15.16 -17.56 27.70
C PHE A 400 14.13 -17.85 28.81
N GLY A 401 12.98 -18.45 28.49
CA GLY A 401 11.92 -18.72 29.45
C GLY A 401 12.37 -19.67 30.55
N ASP A 402 13.09 -20.74 30.18
CA ASP A 402 13.66 -21.67 31.15
C ASP A 402 14.63 -20.96 32.10
N ILE A 403 15.52 -20.12 31.59
CA ILE A 403 16.50 -19.40 32.39
C ILE A 403 15.82 -18.34 33.28
N TYR A 404 14.95 -17.51 32.71
CA TYR A 404 14.26 -16.44 33.41
C TYR A 404 13.34 -16.98 34.52
N GLN A 405 12.61 -18.07 34.26
CA GLN A 405 11.75 -18.68 35.27
C GLN A 405 12.54 -19.43 36.35
N SER A 406 13.63 -20.10 35.96
CA SER A 406 14.40 -20.94 36.89
C SER A 406 15.29 -20.13 37.82
N PHE A 407 15.88 -19.03 37.37
CA PHE A 407 16.91 -18.29 38.10
C PHE A 407 16.41 -16.92 38.57
N LYS A 408 15.68 -16.89 39.70
CA LYS A 408 15.20 -15.65 40.33
C LYS A 408 16.24 -15.02 41.27
N ILE A 409 17.39 -14.61 40.72
CA ILE A 409 18.51 -14.06 41.50
C ILE A 409 18.77 -12.57 41.19
N PRO A 410 19.31 -11.77 42.14
CA PRO A 410 19.57 -10.36 41.92
C PRO A 410 20.53 -10.11 40.75
N GLY A 411 20.17 -9.19 39.85
CA GLY A 411 21.02 -8.77 38.72
C GLY A 411 20.91 -9.63 37.45
N ILE A 412 20.15 -10.73 37.49
CA ILE A 412 19.98 -11.63 36.33
C ILE A 412 19.28 -10.97 35.15
N GLU A 413 18.29 -10.09 35.40
CA GLU A 413 17.52 -9.40 34.35
C GLU A 413 18.42 -8.52 33.49
N LYS A 414 19.34 -7.78 34.13
CA LYS A 414 20.35 -6.98 33.44
C LYS A 414 21.29 -7.86 32.61
N ALA A 415 21.76 -8.98 33.16
CA ALA A 415 22.61 -9.92 32.43
C ALA A 415 21.90 -10.51 31.20
N ILE A 416 20.62 -10.87 31.33
CA ILE A 416 19.80 -11.37 30.22
C ILE A 416 19.61 -10.27 29.16
N HIS A 417 19.29 -9.04 29.59
CA HIS A 417 19.17 -7.90 28.69
C HIS A 417 20.44 -7.71 27.85
N ASP A 418 21.60 -7.61 28.50
CA ASP A 418 22.89 -7.38 27.85
C ASP A 418 23.25 -8.54 26.89
N SER A 419 22.89 -9.77 27.25
CA SER A 419 23.08 -10.95 26.40
C SER A 419 22.20 -10.91 25.15
N LEU A 420 20.93 -10.58 25.30
CA LEU A 420 20.00 -10.45 24.18
C LEU A 420 20.37 -9.27 23.26
N ALA A 421 20.94 -8.19 23.80
CA ALA A 421 21.48 -7.10 23.00
C ALA A 421 22.67 -7.55 22.11
N LEU A 422 23.51 -8.47 22.58
CA LEU A 422 24.57 -9.07 21.75
C LEU A 422 23.99 -9.96 20.64
N VAL A 423 22.93 -10.72 20.93
CA VAL A 423 22.24 -11.54 19.91
C VAL A 423 21.54 -10.65 18.88
N LEU A 424 20.94 -9.52 19.30
CA LEU A 424 20.31 -8.55 18.41
C LEU A 424 21.28 -8.04 17.34
N GLU A 425 22.53 -7.77 17.73
CA GLU A 425 23.54 -7.32 16.79
C GLU A 425 23.90 -8.38 15.75
N ARG A 426 23.94 -9.66 16.15
CA ARG A 426 24.34 -10.79 15.30
C ARG A 426 23.19 -11.38 14.48
N ASN A 427 22.00 -11.52 15.06
CA ASN A 427 20.85 -12.23 14.49
C ASN A 427 19.50 -11.78 15.12
N SER A 428 19.01 -10.63 14.69
CA SER A 428 17.70 -10.06 15.06
C SER A 428 16.51 -11.01 14.78
N LYS A 429 16.59 -11.84 13.73
CA LYS A 429 15.51 -12.80 13.38
C LYS A 429 15.26 -13.84 14.47
N HIS A 430 16.30 -14.21 15.22
CA HIS A 430 16.16 -15.17 16.29
C HIS A 430 15.36 -14.60 17.47
N ILE A 431 15.57 -13.31 17.78
CA ILE A 431 14.80 -12.56 18.80
C ILE A 431 13.33 -12.45 18.38
N ILE A 432 13.07 -12.07 17.13
CA ILE A 432 11.70 -11.94 16.56
C ILE A 432 10.91 -13.25 16.69
N LYS A 433 11.56 -14.39 16.46
CA LYS A 433 10.92 -15.71 16.43
C LYS A 433 10.66 -16.30 17.82
N ASN A 434 11.30 -15.80 18.88
CA ASN A 434 11.11 -16.32 20.22
C ASN A 434 9.78 -15.80 20.82
N PRO A 435 8.78 -16.66 21.10
CA PRO A 435 7.49 -16.23 21.63
C PRO A 435 7.54 -15.77 23.09
N GLU A 436 8.49 -16.26 23.88
CA GLU A 436 8.55 -16.00 25.32
C GLU A 436 8.97 -14.56 25.65
N LEU A 437 9.76 -13.95 24.75
CA LEU A 437 10.21 -12.55 24.89
C LEU A 437 9.06 -11.54 24.79
N ARG A 438 7.94 -11.91 24.13
CA ARG A 438 6.80 -11.01 23.89
C ARG A 438 6.05 -10.64 25.16
N ASN A 439 6.12 -11.50 26.17
CA ASN A 439 5.37 -11.36 27.42
C ASN A 439 6.17 -10.67 28.53
N VAL A 440 7.32 -10.07 28.20
CA VAL A 440 8.26 -9.52 29.19
C VAL A 440 8.47 -8.02 28.93
N PRO A 441 7.75 -7.14 29.65
CA PRO A 441 7.68 -5.71 29.33
C PRO A 441 9.04 -4.99 29.30
N TRP A 442 9.98 -5.35 30.19
CA TRP A 442 11.31 -4.73 30.27
C TRP A 442 12.25 -5.13 29.12
N LEU A 443 11.85 -6.09 28.27
CA LEU A 443 12.55 -6.48 27.04
C LEU A 443 11.95 -5.84 25.77
N SER A 444 10.91 -5.02 25.92
CA SER A 444 10.23 -4.38 24.79
C SER A 444 11.19 -3.56 23.91
N ASP A 445 12.19 -2.89 24.49
CA ASP A 445 13.18 -2.12 23.73
C ASP A 445 14.05 -3.00 22.82
N ILE A 446 14.47 -4.19 23.27
CA ILE A 446 15.23 -5.15 22.46
C ILE A 446 14.35 -5.71 21.34
N LEU A 447 13.10 -6.08 21.65
CA LEU A 447 12.16 -6.60 20.66
C LEU A 447 11.84 -5.55 19.59
N ARG A 448 11.68 -4.28 20.00
CA ARG A 448 11.47 -3.13 19.10
C ARG A 448 12.65 -2.95 18.15
N GLN A 449 13.88 -2.96 18.67
CA GLN A 449 15.09 -2.85 17.84
C GLN A 449 15.24 -4.03 16.88
N ALA A 450 14.91 -5.25 17.31
CA ALA A 450 14.94 -6.42 16.44
C ALA A 450 13.95 -6.28 15.26
N ILE A 451 12.73 -5.84 15.55
CA ILE A 451 11.68 -5.61 14.55
C ILE A 451 12.07 -4.49 13.57
N GLU A 452 12.67 -3.40 14.05
CA GLU A 452 13.17 -2.32 13.19
C GLU A 452 14.30 -2.78 12.26
N LYS A 453 15.11 -3.76 12.70
CA LYS A 453 16.22 -4.34 11.92
C LYS A 453 15.75 -5.36 10.86
N ASP A 454 14.74 -6.17 11.16
CA ASP A 454 14.16 -7.17 10.25
C ASP A 454 12.62 -7.06 10.16
N PRO A 455 12.07 -5.98 9.58
CA PRO A 455 10.64 -5.69 9.59
C PRO A 455 9.81 -6.74 8.86
N LEU A 456 10.32 -7.33 7.77
CA LEU A 456 9.61 -8.36 7.00
C LEU A 456 9.49 -9.70 7.77
N GLU A 457 10.46 -10.04 8.62
CA GLU A 457 10.35 -11.24 9.47
C GLU A 457 9.37 -11.01 10.61
N ALA A 458 9.30 -9.80 11.16
CA ALA A 458 8.31 -9.45 12.18
C ALA A 458 6.87 -9.63 11.67
N LEU A 459 6.60 -9.21 10.42
CA LEU A 459 5.27 -9.35 9.81
C LEU A 459 4.79 -10.79 9.60
N LYS A 460 5.70 -11.76 9.63
CA LYS A 460 5.41 -13.20 9.54
C LYS A 460 5.01 -13.82 10.89
N VAL A 461 5.19 -13.08 11.98
CA VAL A 461 4.98 -13.57 13.33
C VAL A 461 3.67 -12.98 13.87
N ASP A 462 2.68 -13.85 14.06
CA ASP A 462 1.38 -13.45 14.61
C ASP A 462 1.53 -12.81 16.00
N GLN A 463 0.76 -11.74 16.23
CA GLN A 463 0.66 -11.02 17.51
C GLN A 463 1.99 -10.44 18.04
N ILE A 464 3.02 -10.32 17.20
CA ILE A 464 4.32 -9.78 17.66
C ILE A 464 4.20 -8.33 18.14
N PHE A 465 3.25 -7.56 17.59
CA PHE A 465 3.03 -6.17 17.94
C PHE A 465 2.22 -6.00 19.23
N ASP A 466 1.54 -7.05 19.71
CA ASP A 466 0.72 -7.01 20.93
C ASP A 466 1.59 -6.84 22.19
N ALA A 467 2.89 -7.11 22.07
CA ALA A 467 3.89 -6.84 23.11
C ALA A 467 4.10 -5.34 23.39
N PHE A 468 3.56 -4.43 22.56
CA PHE A 468 3.76 -2.99 22.68
C PHE A 468 2.46 -2.26 23.00
N ALA A 469 2.55 -1.31 23.93
CA ALA A 469 1.42 -0.44 24.29
C ALA A 469 0.94 0.46 23.12
N ASP A 470 1.82 0.76 22.17
CA ASP A 470 1.56 1.55 20.96
C ASP A 470 1.52 0.69 19.68
N SER A 471 1.06 -0.57 19.79
CA SER A 471 1.10 -1.60 18.74
C SER A 471 0.68 -1.08 17.36
N GLU A 472 -0.44 -0.37 17.25
CA GLU A 472 -0.95 0.17 15.98
C GLU A 472 0.00 1.20 15.35
N ARG A 473 0.53 2.13 16.15
CA ARG A 473 1.45 3.18 15.67
C ARG A 473 2.79 2.58 15.26
N PHE A 474 3.30 1.63 16.04
CA PHE A 474 4.57 0.98 15.75
C PHE A 474 4.45 0.07 14.52
N MET A 475 3.40 -0.73 14.43
CA MET A 475 3.09 -1.56 13.27
C MET A 475 3.02 -0.72 11.99
N LYS A 476 2.36 0.43 12.01
CA LYS A 476 2.31 1.36 10.88
C LYS A 476 3.70 1.84 10.43
N ARG A 477 4.57 2.19 11.39
CA ARG A 477 5.95 2.60 11.08
C ARG A 477 6.76 1.46 10.45
N VAL A 478 6.62 0.24 10.99
CA VAL A 478 7.28 -0.97 10.47
C VAL A 478 6.81 -1.28 9.05
N PHE A 479 5.53 -1.07 8.72
CA PHE A 479 5.04 -1.15 7.34
C PHE A 479 5.70 -0.14 6.41
N GLN A 480 5.77 1.12 6.82
CA GLN A 480 6.42 2.16 6.03
C GLN A 480 7.88 1.82 5.71
N ASP A 481 8.59 1.25 6.68
CA ASP A 481 9.99 0.88 6.51
C ASP A 481 10.17 -0.39 5.68
N ALA A 482 9.26 -1.38 5.78
CA ALA A 482 9.22 -2.55 4.90
C ALA A 482 8.91 -2.18 3.43
N ILE A 483 7.96 -1.25 3.21
CA ILE A 483 7.61 -0.72 1.88
C ILE A 483 8.83 -0.02 1.25
N LYS A 484 9.59 0.76 2.03
CA LYS A 484 10.79 1.47 1.53
C LYS A 484 11.94 0.53 1.15
N THR A 485 12.10 -0.57 1.89
CA THR A 485 13.29 -1.43 1.77
C THR A 485 13.11 -2.61 0.83
N SER A 486 11.91 -3.18 0.72
CA SER A 486 11.65 -4.36 -0.13
C SER A 486 10.17 -4.47 -0.54
N PRO A 487 9.66 -3.54 -1.37
CA PRO A 487 8.24 -3.47 -1.72
C PRO A 487 7.74 -4.74 -2.41
N ARG A 488 8.54 -5.36 -3.30
CA ARG A 488 8.16 -6.60 -3.98
C ARG A 488 7.97 -7.78 -3.03
N SER A 489 8.88 -7.96 -2.07
CA SER A 489 8.80 -9.05 -1.09
C SER A 489 7.60 -8.88 -0.16
N LEU A 490 7.29 -7.63 0.23
CA LEU A 490 6.12 -7.31 1.02
C LEU A 490 4.82 -7.54 0.23
N LEU A 491 4.75 -7.05 -1.01
CA LEU A 491 3.58 -7.24 -1.86
C LEU A 491 3.33 -8.72 -2.19
N LYS A 492 4.39 -9.48 -2.46
CA LYS A 492 4.33 -10.93 -2.65
C LYS A 492 3.81 -11.64 -1.38
N TYR A 493 4.33 -11.29 -0.21
CA TYR A 493 3.84 -11.81 1.07
C TYR A 493 2.37 -11.45 1.32
N ILE A 494 1.97 -10.21 1.04
CA ILE A 494 0.56 -9.79 1.16
C ILE A 494 -0.32 -10.56 0.18
N SER A 495 0.12 -10.81 -1.06
CA SER A 495 -0.66 -11.57 -2.04
C SER A 495 -0.76 -13.06 -1.71
N GLU A 496 0.31 -13.65 -1.16
CA GLU A 496 0.41 -15.10 -0.96
C GLU A 496 -0.03 -15.55 0.44
N GLU A 497 0.28 -14.78 1.48
CA GLU A 497 0.20 -15.24 2.88
C GLU A 497 -0.65 -14.32 3.80
N ALA A 498 -0.80 -13.03 3.50
CA ALA A 498 -1.46 -12.06 4.39
C ALA A 498 -2.68 -11.33 3.79
N ALA A 499 -3.23 -11.80 2.66
CA ALA A 499 -4.32 -11.14 1.92
C ALA A 499 -5.62 -10.95 2.73
N ASN A 500 -5.77 -11.66 3.85
CA ASN A 500 -6.91 -11.64 4.74
C ASN A 500 -6.70 -10.84 6.05
N LYS A 501 -5.51 -10.27 6.28
CA LYS A 501 -5.22 -9.51 7.51
C LYS A 501 -5.71 -8.05 7.35
N GLU A 502 -6.39 -7.48 8.37
CA GLU A 502 -6.93 -6.11 8.31
C GLU A 502 -5.86 -5.05 8.00
N TRP A 503 -4.67 -5.20 8.58
CA TRP A 503 -3.55 -4.29 8.32
C TRP A 503 -3.09 -4.32 6.87
N ALA A 504 -3.33 -5.41 6.13
CA ALA A 504 -2.90 -5.55 4.74
C ALA A 504 -3.57 -4.52 3.84
N VAL A 505 -4.81 -4.11 4.15
CA VAL A 505 -5.52 -3.05 3.43
C VAL A 505 -4.81 -1.71 3.59
N ALA A 506 -4.37 -1.38 4.81
CA ALA A 506 -3.62 -0.16 5.08
C ALA A 506 -2.24 -0.20 4.41
N ALA A 507 -1.53 -1.33 4.49
CA ALA A 507 -0.25 -1.54 3.84
C ALA A 507 -0.35 -1.45 2.31
N ILE A 508 -1.43 -1.97 1.72
CA ILE A 508 -1.73 -1.86 0.28
C ILE A 508 -2.00 -0.42 -0.12
N LYS A 509 -2.84 0.31 0.63
CA LYS A 509 -3.10 1.74 0.37
C LYS A 509 -1.81 2.55 0.41
N GLU A 510 -0.96 2.29 1.40
CA GLU A 510 0.31 2.97 1.54
C GLU A 510 1.30 2.58 0.43
N ALA A 511 1.45 1.28 0.13
CA ALA A 511 2.30 0.79 -0.96
C ALA A 511 1.87 1.33 -2.33
N SER A 512 0.56 1.41 -2.61
CA SER A 512 0.02 1.97 -3.86
C SER A 512 0.35 3.46 -4.04
N SER A 513 0.60 4.19 -2.95
CA SER A 513 0.99 5.60 -3.01
C SER A 513 2.49 5.81 -3.29
N PHE A 514 3.33 4.83 -2.91
CA PHE A 514 4.79 4.91 -3.06
C PHE A 514 5.31 4.17 -4.31
N TYR A 515 4.74 3.01 -4.64
CA TYR A 515 5.19 2.13 -5.73
C TYR A 515 4.00 1.59 -6.56
N PRO A 516 3.32 2.47 -7.32
CA PRO A 516 2.11 2.10 -8.03
C PRO A 516 2.34 1.03 -9.11
N GLU A 517 3.51 1.00 -9.78
CA GLU A 517 3.77 0.05 -10.86
C GLU A 517 3.96 -1.39 -10.35
N GLU A 518 4.81 -1.60 -9.34
CA GLU A 518 5.02 -2.90 -8.71
C GLU A 518 3.75 -3.44 -8.05
N PHE A 519 2.90 -2.55 -7.53
CA PHE A 519 1.61 -2.91 -6.98
C PHE A 519 0.65 -3.40 -8.08
N ILE A 520 0.58 -2.71 -9.22
CA ILE A 520 -0.27 -3.08 -10.36
C ILE A 520 0.14 -4.43 -10.97
N ASP A 521 1.45 -4.68 -11.12
CA ASP A 521 1.95 -5.94 -11.70
C ASP A 521 1.60 -7.17 -10.83
N ASN A 522 1.49 -6.98 -9.51
CA ASN A 522 1.11 -8.03 -8.57
C ASN A 522 -0.38 -7.99 -8.19
N ALA A 523 -1.13 -6.96 -8.64
CA ALA A 523 -2.53 -6.76 -8.27
C ALA A 523 -3.45 -7.91 -8.69
N TYR A 524 -3.08 -8.61 -9.77
CA TYR A 524 -3.77 -9.77 -10.31
C TYR A 524 -3.68 -11.02 -9.41
N ASN A 525 -2.73 -11.06 -8.47
CA ASN A 525 -2.51 -12.19 -7.57
C ASN A 525 -3.27 -12.07 -6.23
N PHE A 526 -3.95 -10.95 -5.95
CA PHE A 526 -4.72 -10.78 -4.72
C PHE A 526 -6.08 -11.48 -4.80
N ASP A 527 -6.29 -12.46 -3.93
CA ASP A 527 -7.54 -13.22 -3.86
C ASP A 527 -8.73 -12.35 -3.40
N ILE A 528 -9.87 -12.48 -4.09
CA ILE A 528 -10.98 -11.50 -4.14
C ILE A 528 -11.88 -11.56 -2.88
N LYS A 529 -11.71 -12.57 -2.03
CA LYS A 529 -12.77 -13.03 -1.11
C LYS A 529 -13.08 -12.16 0.12
N ILE A 530 -12.32 -11.11 0.48
CA ILE A 530 -12.63 -10.25 1.65
C ILE A 530 -12.36 -8.75 1.38
N TYR A 531 -11.16 -8.38 0.92
CA TYR A 531 -10.79 -6.98 0.65
C TYR A 531 -10.53 -6.66 -0.82
N GLY A 532 -10.79 -7.61 -1.72
CA GLY A 532 -10.50 -7.50 -3.16
C GLY A 532 -11.07 -6.22 -3.80
N THR A 533 -12.26 -5.80 -3.40
CA THR A 533 -12.88 -4.55 -3.90
C THR A 533 -12.12 -3.31 -3.45
N GLN A 534 -11.68 -3.22 -2.18
CA GLN A 534 -10.91 -2.07 -1.69
C GLN A 534 -9.48 -2.04 -2.23
N ILE A 535 -8.87 -3.21 -2.43
CA ILE A 535 -7.55 -3.38 -3.04
C ILE A 535 -7.60 -2.99 -4.53
N LYS A 536 -8.69 -3.34 -5.24
CA LYS A 536 -8.96 -2.95 -6.62
C LYS A 536 -9.30 -1.46 -6.75
N LEU A 537 -10.00 -0.87 -5.77
CA LEU A 537 -10.23 0.58 -5.67
C LEU A 537 -8.94 1.37 -5.38
N ALA A 538 -8.02 0.80 -4.59
CA ALA A 538 -6.69 1.40 -4.36
C ALA A 538 -5.79 1.29 -5.60
N ALA A 539 -5.82 0.16 -6.32
CA ALA A 539 -5.20 0.04 -7.65
C ALA A 539 -5.80 1.07 -8.61
N HIS A 540 -7.12 1.25 -8.59
CA HIS A 540 -7.83 2.27 -9.37
C HIS A 540 -7.39 3.71 -9.03
N ALA A 541 -7.17 4.05 -7.75
CA ALA A 541 -6.63 5.35 -7.36
C ALA A 541 -5.20 5.57 -7.91
N ALA A 542 -4.38 4.52 -7.97
CA ALA A 542 -3.07 4.53 -8.62
C ALA A 542 -3.14 4.61 -10.17
N HIS A 543 -4.28 4.23 -10.78
CA HIS A 543 -4.51 4.21 -12.23
C HIS A 543 -5.04 5.53 -12.82
N LYS A 544 -5.33 6.58 -12.03
CA LYS A 544 -5.90 7.87 -12.51
C LYS A 544 -5.09 8.60 -13.60
N ASN A 545 -3.86 8.16 -13.91
CA ASN A 545 -2.94 8.76 -14.88
C ASN A 545 -2.58 7.88 -16.10
N ARG A 546 -3.30 6.77 -16.38
CA ARG A 546 -3.01 5.86 -17.52
C ARG A 546 -4.04 5.92 -18.67
N SER A 547 -3.66 5.40 -19.84
CA SER A 547 -4.46 5.47 -21.09
C SER A 547 -5.76 4.66 -21.05
N PHE A 548 -6.80 5.13 -21.76
CA PHE A 548 -8.13 4.49 -21.85
C PHE A 548 -8.08 2.98 -22.20
N GLN A 549 -7.18 2.58 -23.11
CA GLN A 549 -6.99 1.18 -23.53
C GLN A 549 -6.53 0.27 -22.38
N GLN A 550 -5.61 0.75 -21.54
CA GLN A 550 -5.12 0.00 -20.38
C GLN A 550 -6.20 -0.13 -19.32
N ILE A 551 -7.05 0.89 -19.15
CA ILE A 551 -8.18 0.88 -18.22
C ILE A 551 -9.26 -0.11 -18.67
N ILE A 552 -9.58 -0.17 -19.98
CA ILE A 552 -10.53 -1.16 -20.54
C ILE A 552 -9.96 -2.58 -20.40
N GLY A 553 -8.68 -2.81 -20.69
CA GLY A 553 -8.04 -4.12 -20.52
C GLY A 553 -8.06 -4.59 -19.05
N SER A 554 -7.82 -3.68 -18.11
CA SER A 554 -7.95 -3.95 -16.67
C SER A 554 -9.41 -4.11 -16.22
N ALA A 555 -10.36 -3.38 -16.81
CA ALA A 555 -11.79 -3.48 -16.51
C ALA A 555 -12.43 -4.77 -17.07
N ALA A 556 -11.93 -5.29 -18.20
CA ALA A 556 -12.26 -6.61 -18.73
C ALA A 556 -11.72 -7.75 -17.84
N ALA A 557 -10.59 -7.53 -17.14
CA ALA A 557 -10.11 -8.44 -16.10
C ALA A 557 -10.90 -8.33 -14.77
N LEU A 558 -11.77 -7.31 -14.62
CA LEU A 558 -12.54 -6.99 -13.42
C LEU A 558 -14.02 -7.38 -13.53
N VAL A 559 -14.38 -8.41 -14.31
CA VAL A 559 -15.75 -8.89 -14.66
C VAL A 559 -16.66 -9.31 -13.48
N ARG A 560 -16.38 -8.86 -12.25
CA ARG A 560 -17.25 -9.05 -11.06
C ARG A 560 -17.55 -7.77 -10.28
N LEU A 561 -17.43 -6.59 -10.91
CA LEU A 561 -17.96 -5.33 -10.37
C LEU A 561 -19.45 -5.17 -10.74
N ASP A 562 -20.22 -4.45 -9.93
CA ASP A 562 -21.60 -4.13 -10.29
C ASP A 562 -21.67 -3.16 -11.50
N ASP A 563 -22.78 -3.20 -12.22
CA ASP A 563 -22.96 -2.44 -13.47
C ASP A 563 -22.81 -0.91 -13.29
N LYS A 564 -23.12 -0.39 -12.10
CA LYS A 564 -22.97 1.04 -11.79
C LYS A 564 -21.50 1.44 -11.64
N SER A 565 -20.70 0.58 -11.02
CA SER A 565 -19.27 0.82 -10.83
C SER A 565 -18.52 0.78 -12.16
N ILE A 566 -18.85 -0.16 -13.04
CA ILE A 566 -18.28 -0.24 -14.40
C ILE A 566 -18.63 1.01 -15.22
N ASP A 567 -19.90 1.43 -15.19
CA ASP A 567 -20.33 2.67 -15.85
C ASP A 567 -19.56 3.90 -15.32
N SER A 568 -19.41 4.02 -13.99
CA SER A 568 -18.64 5.11 -13.38
C SER A 568 -17.18 5.08 -13.80
N LEU A 569 -16.55 3.89 -13.81
CA LEU A 569 -15.15 3.71 -14.21
C LEU A 569 -14.90 4.13 -15.66
N ILE A 570 -15.78 3.72 -16.57
CA ILE A 570 -15.67 4.10 -17.97
C ILE A 570 -15.91 5.60 -18.12
N ILE A 571 -16.89 6.17 -17.42
CA ILE A 571 -17.18 7.60 -17.43
C ILE A 571 -16.00 8.42 -16.89
N ASP A 572 -15.38 8.03 -15.78
CA ASP A 572 -14.24 8.74 -15.18
C ASP A 572 -12.99 8.66 -16.07
N SER A 573 -12.79 7.52 -16.75
CA SER A 573 -11.74 7.36 -17.75
C SER A 573 -11.98 8.25 -18.99
N ILE A 574 -13.22 8.33 -19.46
CA ILE A 574 -13.61 9.24 -20.56
C ILE A 574 -13.43 10.70 -20.15
N ASN A 575 -13.79 11.03 -18.92
CA ASN A 575 -13.61 12.38 -18.39
C ASN A 575 -12.13 12.75 -18.36
N SER A 576 -11.22 11.81 -18.05
CA SER A 576 -9.77 12.08 -17.98
C SER A 576 -9.07 12.08 -19.35
N ASP A 577 -9.34 11.09 -20.22
CA ASP A 577 -8.72 10.96 -21.55
C ASP A 577 -9.76 10.64 -22.65
N PRO A 578 -10.55 11.65 -23.07
CA PRO A 578 -11.62 11.44 -24.04
C PRO A 578 -11.10 11.12 -25.46
N LYS A 579 -9.83 11.45 -25.79
CA LYS A 579 -9.22 11.19 -27.10
C LYS A 579 -8.93 9.71 -27.32
N SER A 580 -8.31 9.07 -26.34
CA SER A 580 -8.07 7.63 -26.37
C SER A 580 -9.38 6.85 -26.33
N GLY A 581 -10.39 7.36 -25.60
CA GLY A 581 -11.76 6.83 -25.61
C GLY A 581 -12.37 6.78 -27.01
N LEU A 582 -12.32 7.89 -27.76
CA LEU A 582 -12.81 7.92 -29.14
C LEU A 582 -11.95 7.05 -30.08
N SER A 583 -10.63 7.04 -29.92
CA SER A 583 -9.72 6.22 -30.75
C SER A 583 -10.00 4.73 -30.60
N PHE A 584 -10.25 4.27 -29.37
CA PHE A 584 -10.70 2.91 -29.08
C PHE A 584 -12.05 2.58 -29.74
N TYR A 585 -12.97 3.55 -29.72
CA TYR A 585 -14.27 3.42 -30.39
C TYR A 585 -14.16 3.34 -31.93
N LEU A 586 -13.13 3.95 -32.51
CA LEU A 586 -12.91 4.08 -33.95
C LEU A 586 -12.11 2.93 -34.58
N ALA A 587 -11.39 2.13 -33.80
CA ALA A 587 -10.59 1.00 -34.30
C ALA A 587 -11.48 -0.08 -34.95
N HIS A 588 -11.15 -0.50 -36.17
CA HIS A 588 -11.96 -1.45 -36.98
C HIS A 588 -11.92 -2.89 -36.45
N GLU A 589 -10.87 -3.28 -35.72
CA GLU A 589 -10.63 -4.66 -35.30
C GLU A 589 -11.57 -5.14 -34.17
N ASN A 590 -12.14 -4.24 -33.36
CA ASN A 590 -12.99 -4.61 -32.23
C ASN A 590 -14.48 -4.83 -32.59
N LYS A 591 -14.83 -4.91 -33.89
CA LYS A 591 -16.22 -5.04 -34.33
C LYS A 591 -16.60 -6.44 -34.83
N GLN A 592 -15.64 -7.32 -35.10
CA GLN A 592 -15.90 -8.57 -35.83
C GLN A 592 -15.84 -9.86 -35.01
N GLU A 593 -15.39 -9.83 -33.76
CA GLU A 593 -15.52 -10.94 -32.83
C GLU A 593 -15.96 -10.38 -31.47
N GLU A 594 -16.50 -11.25 -30.61
CA GLU A 594 -16.88 -10.98 -29.20
C GLU A 594 -18.37 -10.69 -28.94
N ASP A 595 -19.13 -11.78 -28.95
CA ASP A 595 -20.44 -11.97 -28.33
C ASP A 595 -20.38 -11.94 -26.77
N GLU A 596 -19.42 -11.23 -26.18
CA GLU A 596 -19.33 -11.06 -24.72
C GLU A 596 -20.13 -9.83 -24.26
N GLY A 597 -21.05 -10.04 -23.31
CA GLY A 597 -21.96 -9.00 -22.80
C GLY A 597 -21.28 -7.74 -22.23
N TYR A 598 -19.98 -7.80 -21.93
CA TYR A 598 -19.16 -6.69 -21.44
C TYR A 598 -18.81 -5.67 -22.55
N TYR A 599 -18.31 -6.12 -23.71
CA TYR A 599 -17.98 -5.21 -24.82
C TYR A 599 -19.22 -4.52 -25.40
N LYS A 600 -20.36 -5.21 -25.44
CA LYS A 600 -21.66 -4.62 -25.83
C LYS A 600 -22.06 -3.43 -24.94
N LYS A 601 -21.67 -3.41 -23.66
CA LYS A 601 -21.91 -2.29 -22.72
C LYS A 601 -20.94 -1.14 -22.95
N ILE A 602 -19.64 -1.41 -23.15
CA ILE A 602 -18.63 -0.40 -23.49
C ILE A 602 -19.04 0.35 -24.75
N TYR A 603 -19.56 -0.34 -25.77
CA TYR A 603 -20.01 0.24 -27.05
C TYR A 603 -21.44 0.82 -27.02
N SER A 604 -22.06 0.98 -25.85
CA SER A 604 -23.43 1.48 -25.73
C SER A 604 -23.60 2.94 -26.18
N LYS A 605 -24.82 3.29 -26.64
CA LYS A 605 -25.17 4.67 -27.03
C LYS A 605 -24.96 5.69 -25.91
N LYS A 606 -25.14 5.30 -24.65
CA LYS A 606 -24.98 6.15 -23.46
C LYS A 606 -23.52 6.57 -23.27
N ILE A 607 -22.59 5.61 -23.29
CA ILE A 607 -21.15 5.84 -23.12
C ILE A 607 -20.60 6.63 -24.31
N ARG A 608 -20.99 6.27 -25.54
CA ARG A 608 -20.67 7.05 -26.74
C ARG A 608 -21.12 8.51 -26.61
N GLY A 609 -22.34 8.75 -26.12
CA GLY A 609 -22.86 10.09 -25.86
C GLY A 609 -22.04 10.89 -24.84
N GLN A 610 -21.49 10.22 -23.81
CA GLN A 610 -20.59 10.85 -22.84
C GLN A 610 -19.21 11.19 -23.40
N ILE A 611 -18.59 10.31 -24.20
CA ILE A 611 -17.32 10.61 -24.90
C ILE A 611 -17.48 11.85 -25.77
N ILE A 612 -18.56 11.88 -26.54
CA ILE A 612 -18.90 13.00 -27.41
C ILE A 612 -19.11 14.27 -26.56
N HIS A 613 -19.82 14.17 -25.43
CA HIS A 613 -20.04 15.31 -24.53
C HIS A 613 -18.72 15.86 -23.95
N GLN A 614 -17.82 15.00 -23.46
CA GLN A 614 -16.55 15.44 -22.88
C GLN A 614 -15.58 16.01 -23.91
N LEU A 615 -15.55 15.45 -25.12
CA LEU A 615 -14.77 16.02 -26.22
C LEU A 615 -15.30 17.41 -26.64
N ILE A 616 -16.62 17.65 -26.59
CA ILE A 616 -17.18 18.99 -26.83
C ILE A 616 -16.66 20.00 -25.79
N GLU A 617 -16.52 19.58 -24.54
CA GLU A 617 -16.04 20.47 -23.45
C GLU A 617 -14.53 20.68 -23.49
N ARG A 618 -13.75 19.63 -23.83
CA ARG A 618 -12.30 19.62 -23.60
C ARG A 618 -11.45 19.72 -24.87
N ASP A 619 -11.87 19.11 -25.97
CA ASP A 619 -11.12 19.17 -27.23
C ASP A 619 -12.03 19.16 -28.48
N PRO A 620 -12.66 20.30 -28.78
CA PRO A 620 -13.51 20.46 -29.96
C PRO A 620 -12.76 20.19 -31.26
N LYS A 621 -11.46 20.49 -31.34
CA LYS A 621 -10.64 20.27 -32.55
C LYS A 621 -10.54 18.79 -32.89
N PHE A 622 -10.13 17.97 -31.93
CA PHE A 622 -10.00 16.52 -32.12
C PHE A 622 -11.32 15.87 -32.55
N LEU A 623 -12.42 16.38 -32.01
CA LEU A 623 -13.77 15.97 -32.38
C LEU A 623 -14.11 16.35 -33.83
N LEU A 624 -13.82 17.59 -34.25
CA LEU A 624 -14.06 18.05 -35.63
C LEU A 624 -13.19 17.30 -36.65
N ASP A 625 -11.92 17.01 -36.31
CA ASP A 625 -11.01 16.25 -37.18
C ASP A 625 -11.54 14.85 -37.51
N ASN A 626 -12.25 14.24 -36.56
CA ASN A 626 -12.83 12.90 -36.67
C ASN A 626 -14.33 12.88 -37.05
N TYR A 627 -14.93 14.04 -37.37
CA TYR A 627 -16.36 14.18 -37.66
C TYR A 627 -16.90 13.18 -38.68
N GLN A 628 -16.21 12.98 -39.82
CA GLN A 628 -16.65 12.07 -40.87
C GLN A 628 -16.69 10.62 -40.38
N LYS A 629 -15.71 10.20 -39.58
CA LYS A 629 -15.69 8.85 -39.00
C LYS A 629 -16.85 8.66 -38.02
N MET A 630 -17.16 9.66 -37.20
CA MET A 630 -18.30 9.62 -36.27
C MET A 630 -19.65 9.65 -36.98
N ARG A 631 -19.79 10.44 -38.06
CA ARG A 631 -20.98 10.44 -38.93
C ARG A 631 -21.26 9.08 -39.53
N ASN A 632 -20.22 8.32 -39.87
CA ASN A 632 -20.38 6.96 -40.39
C ASN A 632 -20.70 5.92 -39.29
N MET A 633 -20.52 6.25 -38.00
CA MET A 633 -20.78 5.36 -36.86
C MET A 633 -22.19 5.48 -36.26
N ASP A 634 -22.91 6.57 -36.55
CA ASP A 634 -24.22 6.88 -35.98
C ASP A 634 -25.18 7.40 -37.06
N SER A 635 -26.34 6.76 -37.20
CA SER A 635 -27.38 7.19 -38.14
C SER A 635 -28.16 8.42 -37.66
N SER A 636 -27.95 8.91 -36.43
CA SER A 636 -28.65 10.09 -35.90
C SER A 636 -27.93 11.41 -36.25
N ALA A 637 -28.25 11.96 -37.42
CA ALA A 637 -27.77 13.27 -37.89
C ALA A 637 -27.98 14.41 -36.87
N GLU A 638 -28.96 14.28 -35.96
CA GLU A 638 -29.35 15.29 -34.98
C GLU A 638 -28.38 15.43 -33.79
N ALA A 639 -27.74 14.35 -33.34
CA ALA A 639 -26.75 14.42 -32.26
C ALA A 639 -25.47 15.14 -32.72
N LEU A 640 -25.02 14.82 -33.93
CA LEU A 640 -23.89 15.47 -34.59
C LEU A 640 -24.19 16.93 -34.95
N LYS A 641 -25.41 17.25 -35.41
CA LYS A 641 -25.87 18.63 -35.60
C LYS A 641 -25.73 19.42 -34.30
N ARG A 642 -26.35 18.97 -33.20
CA ARG A 642 -26.29 19.63 -31.88
C ARG A 642 -24.85 19.86 -31.41
N LEU A 643 -23.96 18.92 -31.71
CA LEU A 643 -22.54 19.00 -31.41
C LEU A 643 -21.84 20.14 -32.16
N VAL A 644 -22.03 20.25 -33.48
CA VAL A 644 -21.43 21.32 -34.27
C VAL A 644 -21.94 22.70 -33.80
N PHE A 645 -23.24 22.81 -33.46
CA PHE A 645 -23.81 24.04 -32.90
C PHE A 645 -23.26 24.42 -31.52
N ARG A 646 -22.98 23.44 -30.64
CA ARG A 646 -22.33 23.72 -29.36
C ARG A 646 -20.87 24.13 -29.55
N SER A 647 -20.13 23.45 -30.43
CA SER A 647 -18.75 23.82 -30.75
C SER A 647 -18.66 25.21 -31.37
N ALA A 648 -19.63 25.60 -32.21
CA ALA A 648 -19.73 26.97 -32.74
C ALA A 648 -19.98 28.03 -31.65
N ALA A 649 -20.64 27.66 -30.55
CA ALA A 649 -20.88 28.55 -29.42
C ALA A 649 -19.68 28.63 -28.46
N LYS A 650 -18.97 27.52 -28.22
CA LYS A 650 -17.88 27.42 -27.23
C LYS A 650 -16.48 27.64 -27.80
N ALA A 651 -16.20 27.09 -28.98
CA ALA A 651 -14.89 27.11 -29.63
C ALA A 651 -15.00 27.45 -31.14
N PRO A 652 -15.57 28.63 -31.48
CA PRO A 652 -15.83 29.03 -32.87
C PRO A 652 -14.58 29.02 -33.77
N GLU A 653 -13.41 29.44 -33.28
CA GLU A 653 -12.17 29.41 -34.08
C GLU A 653 -11.75 27.98 -34.47
N SER A 654 -12.03 26.98 -33.63
CA SER A 654 -11.78 25.58 -33.98
C SER A 654 -12.68 25.12 -35.13
N ILE A 655 -13.90 25.66 -35.24
CA ILE A 655 -14.75 25.42 -36.41
C ILE A 655 -14.12 26.05 -37.64
N VAL A 656 -13.67 27.31 -37.56
CA VAL A 656 -13.04 28.03 -38.68
C VAL A 656 -11.78 27.31 -39.17
N LEU A 657 -10.90 26.88 -38.27
CA LEU A 657 -9.61 26.27 -38.59
C LEU A 657 -9.72 24.84 -39.12
N ASN A 658 -10.67 24.05 -38.61
CA ASN A 658 -10.77 22.61 -38.92
C ASN A 658 -11.97 22.30 -39.85
N PHE A 659 -12.60 23.34 -40.41
CA PHE A 659 -13.66 23.19 -41.40
C PHE A 659 -13.12 22.50 -42.67
N LYS A 660 -13.81 21.45 -43.14
CA LYS A 660 -13.41 20.67 -44.33
C LYS A 660 -14.37 20.94 -45.49
N LYS A 661 -13.83 20.96 -46.72
CA LYS A 661 -14.55 21.18 -48.00
C LYS A 661 -15.74 20.23 -48.29
N ASN A 662 -15.98 19.20 -47.50
CA ASN A 662 -17.15 18.33 -47.70
C ASN A 662 -18.28 18.68 -46.72
N TRP A 663 -18.14 19.77 -45.95
CA TRP A 663 -19.12 20.18 -44.96
C TRP A 663 -20.02 21.30 -45.49
N GLU A 664 -19.64 22.08 -46.52
CA GLU A 664 -20.50 23.14 -47.06
C GLU A 664 -21.87 22.67 -47.56
N ASP A 665 -21.98 21.42 -47.96
CA ASP A 665 -23.21 20.81 -48.49
C ASP A 665 -24.16 20.33 -47.38
N LEU A 666 -23.73 20.40 -46.11
CA LEU A 666 -24.60 20.08 -44.98
C LEU A 666 -25.66 21.18 -44.81
N PRO A 667 -26.95 20.84 -44.75
CA PRO A 667 -28.05 21.83 -44.80
C PRO A 667 -28.07 22.82 -43.62
N TYR A 668 -27.47 22.45 -42.48
CA TYR A 668 -27.43 23.29 -41.27
C TYR A 668 -26.14 24.11 -41.11
N MET A 669 -25.16 24.00 -42.02
CA MET A 669 -23.90 24.73 -41.88
C MET A 669 -23.98 26.25 -42.03
N PRO A 670 -24.93 26.83 -42.81
CA PRO A 670 -25.16 28.27 -42.77
C PRO A 670 -25.47 28.77 -41.36
N GLU A 671 -26.43 28.15 -40.67
CA GLU A 671 -26.81 28.46 -39.28
C GLU A 671 -25.63 28.27 -38.29
N VAL A 672 -24.76 27.29 -38.53
CA VAL A 672 -23.53 27.10 -37.74
C VAL A 672 -22.60 28.29 -37.91
N PHE A 673 -22.33 28.73 -39.14
CA PHE A 673 -21.44 29.86 -39.39
C PHE A 673 -22.04 31.22 -39.00
N GLU A 674 -23.37 31.36 -39.03
CA GLU A 674 -24.04 32.47 -38.36
C GLU A 674 -23.69 32.46 -36.88
N LYS A 675 -23.80 31.31 -36.21
CA LYS A 675 -23.49 31.19 -34.79
C LYS A 675 -22.01 31.41 -34.49
N VAL A 676 -21.10 30.96 -35.35
CA VAL A 676 -19.66 31.26 -35.25
C VAL A 676 -19.44 32.77 -35.33
N PHE A 677 -20.00 33.44 -36.33
CA PHE A 677 -19.84 34.89 -36.49
C PHE A 677 -20.44 35.67 -35.31
N LEU A 678 -21.61 35.29 -34.82
CA LEU A 678 -22.26 35.98 -33.69
C LEU A 678 -21.58 35.75 -32.34
N ASN A 679 -20.72 34.73 -32.20
CA ASN A 679 -19.93 34.50 -30.98
C ASN A 679 -18.48 34.98 -31.10
N ASP A 680 -17.86 34.85 -32.28
CA ASP A 680 -16.45 35.17 -32.54
C ASP A 680 -16.25 35.67 -33.99
N PRO A 681 -16.70 36.90 -34.30
CA PRO A 681 -16.53 37.51 -35.61
C PRO A 681 -15.05 37.77 -35.93
N VAL A 682 -14.22 37.89 -34.89
CA VAL A 682 -12.77 38.13 -34.97
C VAL A 682 -12.06 36.95 -35.65
N SER A 683 -12.39 35.71 -35.25
CA SER A 683 -11.81 34.52 -35.89
C SER A 683 -12.22 34.37 -37.35
N ILE A 684 -13.41 34.82 -37.73
CA ILE A 684 -13.83 34.88 -39.13
C ILE A 684 -12.96 35.91 -39.87
N GLY A 685 -12.88 37.16 -39.38
CA GLY A 685 -12.07 38.20 -39.99
C GLY A 685 -10.59 37.85 -40.14
N LYS A 686 -10.00 37.13 -39.17
CA LYS A 686 -8.60 36.70 -39.18
C LYS A 686 -8.29 35.65 -40.26
N HIS A 687 -9.24 34.79 -40.61
CA HIS A 687 -9.03 33.64 -41.51
C HIS A 687 -9.76 33.78 -42.86
N LEU A 688 -10.32 34.95 -43.16
CA LEU A 688 -10.92 35.26 -44.45
C LEU A 688 -9.82 35.62 -45.47
N GLU A 689 -9.50 34.68 -46.36
CA GLU A 689 -8.55 34.87 -47.46
C GLU A 689 -9.27 35.18 -48.79
N PHE A 690 -8.86 36.24 -49.49
CA PHE A 690 -9.44 36.70 -50.77
C PHE A 690 -8.74 36.14 -52.02
N GLN A 691 -7.85 35.15 -51.88
CA GLN A 691 -6.90 34.78 -52.95
C GLN A 691 -7.32 33.60 -53.84
N SER A 692 -8.25 32.71 -53.43
CA SER A 692 -8.78 31.64 -54.31
C SER A 692 -10.22 31.23 -53.97
N GLU A 693 -11.02 30.83 -54.98
CA GLU A 693 -12.40 30.35 -54.81
C GLU A 693 -12.50 29.02 -54.03
N THR A 694 -11.38 28.31 -53.88
CA THR A 694 -11.29 27.04 -53.16
C THR A 694 -10.71 27.17 -51.75
N SER A 695 -10.37 28.38 -51.30
CA SER A 695 -9.87 28.61 -49.94
C SER A 695 -10.96 28.38 -48.90
N THR A 696 -10.56 28.04 -47.68
CA THR A 696 -11.46 27.97 -46.52
C THR A 696 -12.24 29.28 -46.36
N GLY A 697 -11.59 30.43 -46.59
CA GLY A 697 -12.23 31.74 -46.56
C GLY A 697 -13.35 31.93 -47.59
N ALA A 698 -13.16 31.48 -48.83
CA ALA A 698 -14.18 31.56 -49.87
C ALA A 698 -15.42 30.71 -49.54
N ILE A 699 -15.21 29.52 -48.95
CA ILE A 699 -16.32 28.66 -48.53
C ILE A 699 -17.08 29.28 -47.34
N ILE A 700 -16.37 29.87 -46.37
CA ILE A 700 -16.98 30.61 -45.27
C ILE A 700 -17.86 31.75 -45.80
N MET A 701 -17.35 32.54 -46.76
CA MET A 701 -18.15 33.60 -47.39
C MET A 701 -19.41 33.05 -48.07
N LYS A 702 -19.30 31.94 -48.82
CA LYS A 702 -20.46 31.28 -49.45
C LYS A 702 -21.52 30.85 -48.43
N LEU A 703 -21.10 30.40 -47.25
CA LEU A 703 -22.01 30.01 -46.17
C LEU A 703 -22.65 31.23 -45.50
N LEU A 704 -21.87 32.27 -45.20
CA LEU A 704 -22.37 33.52 -44.59
C LEU A 704 -23.32 34.29 -45.50
N ARG A 705 -23.14 34.25 -46.83
CA ARG A 705 -24.07 34.85 -47.81
C ARG A 705 -25.48 34.28 -47.76
N LYS A 706 -25.66 33.09 -47.19
CA LYS A 706 -26.98 32.47 -47.00
C LYS A 706 -27.68 32.97 -45.73
N SER A 707 -27.02 33.81 -44.93
CA SER A 707 -27.54 34.32 -43.68
C SER A 707 -28.64 35.37 -43.89
N SER A 708 -29.63 35.37 -43.00
CA SER A 708 -30.64 36.43 -42.92
C SER A 708 -30.36 37.47 -41.82
N GLN A 709 -29.22 37.37 -41.12
CA GLN A 709 -28.88 38.26 -40.01
C GLN A 709 -28.38 39.63 -40.54
N PRO A 710 -28.95 40.77 -40.11
CA PRO A 710 -28.57 42.09 -40.62
C PRO A 710 -27.07 42.40 -40.49
N GLN A 711 -26.47 42.06 -39.34
CA GLN A 711 -25.05 42.24 -39.09
C GLN A 711 -24.14 41.43 -40.04
N ILE A 712 -24.55 40.22 -40.43
CA ILE A 712 -23.78 39.38 -41.35
C ILE A 712 -23.91 39.91 -42.77
N ILE A 713 -25.13 40.29 -43.19
CA ILE A 713 -25.38 40.89 -44.50
C ILE A 713 -24.52 42.15 -44.69
N LYS A 714 -24.53 43.05 -43.70
CA LYS A 714 -23.74 44.29 -43.75
C LYS A 714 -22.23 44.04 -43.76
N PHE A 715 -21.77 43.03 -43.02
CA PHE A 715 -20.37 42.63 -43.08
C PHE A 715 -19.99 42.07 -44.46
N ILE A 716 -20.87 41.29 -45.09
CA ILE A 716 -20.66 40.77 -46.45
C ILE A 716 -20.60 41.90 -47.48
N ASP A 717 -21.52 42.87 -47.40
CA ASP A 717 -21.48 44.07 -48.26
C ASP A 717 -20.13 44.80 -48.12
N ALA A 718 -19.62 44.92 -46.89
CA ALA A 718 -18.32 45.51 -46.62
C ALA A 718 -17.16 44.69 -47.20
N LEU A 719 -17.21 43.35 -47.14
CA LEU A 719 -16.20 42.48 -47.77
C LEU A 719 -16.17 42.63 -49.30
N ASP A 720 -17.33 42.83 -49.94
CA ASP A 720 -17.44 43.10 -51.37
C ASP A 720 -16.81 44.46 -51.72
N GLU A 721 -17.07 45.50 -50.93
CA GLU A 721 -16.43 46.82 -51.07
C GLU A 721 -14.90 46.76 -50.87
N ILE A 722 -14.43 46.02 -49.86
CA ILE A 722 -12.99 45.77 -49.63
C ILE A 722 -12.37 45.09 -50.85
N SER A 723 -13.03 44.06 -51.40
CA SER A 723 -12.52 43.33 -52.57
C SER A 723 -12.38 44.23 -53.80
N LEU A 724 -13.34 45.15 -54.01
CA LEU A 724 -13.29 46.14 -55.08
C LEU A 724 -12.17 47.16 -54.87
N SER A 725 -11.89 47.54 -53.62
CA SER A 725 -10.83 48.51 -53.28
C SER A 725 -9.44 48.05 -53.72
N LYS A 726 -9.18 46.73 -53.84
CA LYS A 726 -7.90 46.18 -54.31
C LYS A 726 -7.48 46.73 -55.68
N LYS A 727 -8.44 46.99 -56.56
CA LYS A 727 -8.20 47.54 -57.91
C LYS A 727 -8.09 49.07 -57.93
N ILE A 728 -8.58 49.73 -56.88
CA ILE A 728 -8.73 51.19 -56.82
C ILE A 728 -7.61 51.83 -55.99
N ASN A 729 -7.27 51.22 -54.84
CA ASN A 729 -6.26 51.70 -53.91
C ASN A 729 -5.70 50.52 -53.09
N GLU A 730 -4.55 50.00 -53.53
CA GLU A 730 -3.89 48.84 -52.89
C GLU A 730 -3.50 49.09 -51.43
N ASN A 731 -3.04 50.30 -51.09
CA ASN A 731 -2.70 50.66 -49.71
C ASN A 731 -3.94 50.65 -48.80
N LEU A 732 -5.08 51.10 -49.31
CA LEU A 732 -6.33 51.08 -48.56
C LEU A 732 -6.85 49.64 -48.39
N TYR A 733 -6.75 48.82 -49.44
CA TYR A 733 -7.04 47.39 -49.38
C TYR A 733 -6.21 46.69 -48.30
N ILE A 734 -4.88 46.90 -48.28
CA ILE A 734 -3.99 46.33 -47.25
C ILE A 734 -4.44 46.75 -45.85
N LYS A 735 -4.83 48.02 -45.66
CA LYS A 735 -5.33 48.51 -44.36
C LYS A 735 -6.61 47.80 -43.92
N TYR A 736 -7.57 47.57 -44.82
CA TYR A 736 -8.77 46.82 -44.48
C TYR A 736 -8.47 45.37 -44.10
N ILE A 737 -7.67 44.67 -44.92
CA ILE A 737 -7.32 43.26 -44.67
C ILE A 737 -6.57 43.09 -43.36
N THR A 738 -5.62 43.99 -43.07
CA THR A 738 -4.82 43.95 -41.83
C THR A 738 -5.67 44.17 -40.57
N ASN A 739 -6.84 44.82 -40.69
CA ASN A 739 -7.75 45.11 -39.58
C ASN A 739 -9.09 44.37 -39.70
N LEU A 740 -9.16 43.32 -40.51
CA LEU A 740 -10.43 42.66 -40.83
C LEU A 740 -11.05 41.96 -39.62
N ASP A 741 -10.21 41.48 -38.70
CA ASP A 741 -10.61 40.94 -37.40
C ASP A 741 -11.37 41.97 -36.55
N ARG A 742 -10.86 43.21 -36.47
CA ARG A 742 -11.48 44.35 -35.78
C ARG A 742 -12.74 44.84 -36.50
N ILE A 743 -12.69 44.93 -37.83
CA ILE A 743 -13.84 45.36 -38.66
C ILE A 743 -15.00 44.37 -38.53
N ALA A 744 -14.73 43.06 -38.58
CA ALA A 744 -15.75 42.03 -38.38
C ALA A 744 -16.46 42.19 -37.03
N LEU A 745 -15.71 42.48 -35.96
CA LEU A 745 -16.31 42.76 -34.65
C LEU A 745 -17.17 44.01 -34.66
N ILE A 746 -16.72 45.12 -35.28
CA ILE A 746 -17.50 46.36 -35.38
C ILE A 746 -18.82 46.11 -36.11
N TYR A 747 -18.82 45.41 -37.24
CA TYR A 747 -20.06 45.09 -37.96
C TYR A 747 -21.00 44.17 -37.17
N SER A 748 -20.45 43.29 -36.33
CA SER A 748 -21.26 42.41 -35.48
C SER A 748 -22.07 43.18 -34.43
N SER A 749 -21.58 44.33 -33.96
CA SER A 749 -22.21 45.14 -32.91
C SER A 749 -22.86 46.43 -33.43
N GLN A 750 -22.34 47.00 -34.52
CA GLN A 750 -22.77 48.25 -35.13
C GLN A 750 -22.90 48.08 -36.66
N SER A 751 -23.89 47.28 -37.10
CA SER A 751 -24.03 46.86 -38.50
C SER A 751 -24.24 48.01 -39.50
N ASP A 752 -24.71 49.17 -39.06
CA ASP A 752 -24.95 50.34 -39.91
C ASP A 752 -23.72 51.25 -40.10
N THR A 753 -22.58 50.89 -39.49
CA THR A 753 -21.33 51.64 -39.62
C THR A 753 -20.82 51.60 -41.05
N LYS A 754 -20.41 52.74 -41.60
CA LYS A 754 -19.77 52.78 -42.93
C LYS A 754 -18.38 52.15 -42.86
N LEU A 755 -17.94 51.46 -43.92
CA LEU A 755 -16.66 50.75 -43.94
C LEU A 755 -15.45 51.64 -43.59
N ASN A 756 -15.43 52.88 -44.07
CA ASN A 756 -14.38 53.85 -43.73
C ASN A 756 -14.40 54.28 -42.25
N GLU A 757 -15.58 54.40 -41.65
CA GLU A 757 -15.74 54.71 -40.23
C GLU A 757 -15.30 53.52 -39.37
N ALA A 758 -15.64 52.29 -39.78
CA ALA A 758 -15.20 51.07 -39.13
C ALA A 758 -13.67 50.93 -39.15
N LEU A 759 -13.01 51.18 -40.29
CA LEU A 759 -11.54 51.17 -40.38
C LEU A 759 -10.91 52.26 -39.50
N LYS A 760 -11.51 53.45 -39.46
CA LYS A 760 -11.04 54.55 -38.61
C LYS A 760 -11.11 54.17 -37.13
N LEU A 761 -12.21 53.58 -36.69
CA LEU A 761 -12.35 53.10 -35.31
C LEU A 761 -11.37 51.96 -35.01
N ALA A 762 -11.28 50.96 -35.90
CA ALA A 762 -10.41 49.79 -35.76
C ALA A 762 -8.92 50.16 -35.58
N THR A 763 -8.49 51.29 -36.15
CA THR A 763 -7.09 51.76 -36.09
C THR A 763 -6.87 52.90 -35.09
N SER A 764 -7.93 53.36 -34.42
CA SER A 764 -7.86 54.47 -33.46
C SER A 764 -7.35 54.05 -32.09
N LYS A 765 -6.92 55.04 -31.29
CA LYS A 765 -6.59 54.84 -29.86
C LYS A 765 -7.83 54.54 -29.01
N ASP A 766 -9.02 54.92 -29.47
CA ASP A 766 -10.30 54.67 -28.77
C ASP A 766 -10.82 53.24 -28.98
N PHE A 767 -10.14 52.40 -29.78
CA PHE A 767 -10.58 51.03 -30.02
C PHE A 767 -10.65 50.19 -28.72
N LEU A 768 -9.71 50.37 -27.79
CA LEU A 768 -9.74 49.67 -26.51
C LEU A 768 -10.97 50.08 -25.67
N GLN A 769 -11.26 51.39 -25.62
CA GLN A 769 -12.45 51.91 -24.95
C GLN A 769 -13.74 51.37 -25.58
N PHE A 770 -13.81 51.27 -26.91
CA PHE A 770 -14.92 50.62 -27.62
C PHE A 770 -15.10 49.15 -27.19
N LEU A 771 -14.01 48.37 -27.07
CA LEU A 771 -14.09 46.98 -26.59
C LEU A 771 -14.61 46.90 -25.14
N ILE A 772 -14.18 47.82 -24.27
CA ILE A 772 -14.65 47.90 -22.88
C ILE A 772 -16.15 48.16 -22.83
N GLU A 773 -16.64 49.11 -23.63
CA GLU A 773 -18.07 49.45 -23.72
C GLU A 773 -18.90 48.28 -24.24
N LEU A 774 -18.45 47.60 -25.29
CA LEU A 774 -19.11 46.41 -25.80
C LEU A 774 -19.18 45.31 -24.74
N LYS A 775 -18.08 45.08 -24.01
CA LYS A 775 -18.00 44.05 -22.97
C LYS A 775 -18.92 44.35 -21.77
N SER A 776 -19.11 45.62 -21.44
CA SER A 776 -20.02 46.09 -20.38
C SER A 776 -21.49 46.13 -20.82
N SER A 777 -21.79 46.07 -22.12
CA SER A 777 -23.16 46.13 -22.63
C SER A 777 -23.95 44.84 -22.40
N GLU A 778 -25.29 44.94 -22.31
CA GLU A 778 -26.18 43.77 -22.19
C GLU A 778 -26.17 42.90 -23.46
N GLN A 779 -25.80 43.47 -24.61
CA GLN A 779 -25.84 42.82 -25.91
C GLN A 779 -24.53 42.08 -26.20
N LYS A 780 -24.45 40.82 -25.80
CA LYS A 780 -23.22 39.98 -25.82
C LYS A 780 -22.85 39.41 -27.21
N ILE A 781 -23.13 40.13 -28.31
CA ILE A 781 -22.71 39.68 -29.65
C ILE A 781 -21.18 39.75 -29.74
N GLY A 782 -20.57 38.69 -30.25
CA GLY A 782 -19.12 38.61 -30.42
C GLY A 782 -18.34 38.44 -29.12
N SER A 783 -18.96 38.01 -28.02
CA SER A 783 -18.33 37.97 -26.69
C SER A 783 -16.98 37.25 -26.61
N ILE A 784 -16.77 36.17 -27.38
CA ILE A 784 -15.48 35.46 -27.47
C ILE A 784 -14.48 36.30 -28.27
N GLY A 785 -14.92 36.89 -29.39
CA GLY A 785 -14.11 37.80 -30.19
C GLY A 785 -13.67 39.05 -29.40
N ILE A 786 -14.55 39.62 -28.59
CA ILE A 786 -14.25 40.73 -27.69
C ILE A 786 -13.13 40.34 -26.70
N GLU A 787 -13.26 39.21 -26.00
CA GLU A 787 -12.21 38.71 -25.08
C GLU A 787 -10.86 38.51 -25.78
N LYS A 788 -10.86 37.94 -26.99
CA LYS A 788 -9.64 37.75 -27.79
C LYS A 788 -8.98 39.07 -28.17
N LEU A 789 -9.74 40.03 -28.67
CA LEU A 789 -9.19 41.33 -29.05
C LEU A 789 -8.76 42.14 -27.83
N MET A 790 -9.48 42.09 -26.71
CA MET A 790 -9.06 42.72 -25.46
C MET A 790 -7.71 42.13 -24.99
N SER A 791 -7.57 40.80 -25.02
CA SER A 791 -6.31 40.11 -24.68
C SER A 791 -5.18 40.51 -25.64
N LYS A 792 -5.42 40.46 -26.96
CA LYS A 792 -4.44 40.84 -27.99
C LYS A 792 -3.96 42.28 -27.82
N VAL A 793 -4.90 43.24 -27.70
CA VAL A 793 -4.57 44.66 -27.54
C VAL A 793 -3.85 44.92 -26.22
N ALA A 794 -4.28 44.28 -25.13
CA ALA A 794 -3.63 44.43 -23.83
C ALA A 794 -2.19 43.90 -23.84
N LEU A 795 -1.98 42.69 -24.39
CA LEU A 795 -0.64 42.09 -24.49
C LEU A 795 0.27 42.89 -25.43
N GLU A 796 -0.24 43.39 -26.56
CA GLU A 796 0.54 44.27 -27.46
C GLU A 796 1.05 45.52 -26.73
N GLU A 797 0.23 46.18 -25.91
CA GLU A 797 0.66 47.34 -25.13
C GLU A 797 1.56 46.96 -23.95
N VAL A 798 1.26 45.87 -23.22
CA VAL A 798 2.09 45.37 -22.12
C VAL A 798 3.50 45.05 -22.61
N ARG A 799 3.64 44.38 -23.76
CA ARG A 799 4.94 44.06 -24.37
C ARG A 799 5.74 45.32 -24.68
N LYS A 800 5.13 46.34 -25.29
CA LYS A 800 5.81 47.63 -25.54
C LYS A 800 6.36 48.27 -24.26
N ILE A 801 5.61 48.18 -23.16
CA ILE A 801 6.02 48.73 -21.86
C ILE A 801 7.09 47.85 -21.20
N ASN A 802 6.99 46.53 -21.34
CA ASN A 802 7.97 45.57 -20.85
C ASN A 802 9.30 45.71 -21.61
N ASP A 803 9.29 45.92 -22.93
CA ASP A 803 10.50 46.13 -23.75
C ASP A 803 11.31 47.35 -23.30
N LEU A 804 10.64 48.31 -22.65
CA LEU A 804 11.24 49.52 -22.09
C LEU A 804 11.54 49.41 -20.58
N HIS A 805 11.63 48.20 -20.01
CA HIS A 805 11.78 48.01 -18.55
C HIS A 805 13.03 48.64 -17.93
N GLU A 806 14.11 48.81 -18.71
CA GLU A 806 15.36 49.48 -18.30
C GLU A 806 15.33 51.01 -18.47
N ARG A 807 14.26 51.56 -19.07
CA ARG A 807 14.12 53.00 -19.30
C ARG A 807 13.41 53.71 -18.15
N PRO A 808 13.66 55.02 -17.94
CA PRO A 808 12.92 55.81 -16.96
C PRO A 808 11.41 55.81 -17.23
N ASP A 809 10.61 55.93 -16.16
CA ASP A 809 9.15 55.90 -16.20
C ASP A 809 8.50 56.89 -17.18
N THR A 810 9.12 58.06 -17.37
CA THR A 810 8.67 59.11 -18.30
C THR A 810 8.74 58.70 -19.77
N GLU A 811 9.73 57.86 -20.12
CA GLU A 811 9.88 57.29 -21.46
C GLU A 811 9.07 55.99 -21.56
N ARG A 812 9.22 55.12 -20.56
CA ARG A 812 8.60 53.80 -20.51
C ARG A 812 7.09 53.85 -20.65
N PHE A 813 6.39 54.69 -19.89
CA PHE A 813 4.93 54.73 -19.86
C PHE A 813 4.30 55.81 -20.74
N LYS A 814 5.07 56.42 -21.64
CA LYS A 814 4.61 57.50 -22.51
C LYS A 814 3.41 57.11 -23.39
N SER A 815 3.34 55.85 -23.85
CA SER A 815 2.24 55.37 -24.72
C SER A 815 0.89 55.34 -23.99
N VAL A 816 0.89 55.16 -22.67
CA VAL A 816 -0.32 55.00 -21.85
C VAL A 816 -0.69 56.25 -21.03
N GLU A 817 0.12 57.31 -21.08
CA GLU A 817 -0.05 58.52 -20.27
C GLU A 817 -1.43 59.20 -20.44
N LYS A 818 -1.99 59.11 -21.66
CA LYS A 818 -3.30 59.69 -22.02
C LYS A 818 -4.48 58.73 -21.85
N MET A 819 -4.24 57.49 -21.42
CA MET A 819 -5.30 56.50 -21.23
C MET A 819 -6.17 56.81 -19.99
N ARG A 820 -7.42 56.36 -20.06
CA ARG A 820 -8.41 56.45 -18.98
C ARG A 820 -8.13 55.37 -17.91
N ALA A 821 -8.73 55.53 -16.72
CA ALA A 821 -8.61 54.54 -15.66
C ALA A 821 -9.15 53.15 -16.09
N SER A 822 -10.24 53.09 -16.86
CA SER A 822 -10.82 51.86 -17.42
C SER A 822 -9.88 51.14 -18.40
N GLU A 823 -9.14 51.90 -19.21
CA GLU A 823 -8.17 51.36 -20.16
C GLU A 823 -6.96 50.78 -19.43
N LEU A 824 -6.40 51.52 -18.46
CA LEU A 824 -5.30 51.03 -17.62
C LEU A 824 -5.70 49.79 -16.80
N TYR A 825 -6.91 49.79 -16.22
CA TYR A 825 -7.52 48.63 -15.59
C TYR A 825 -7.54 47.42 -16.53
N THR A 826 -8.01 47.62 -17.76
CA THR A 826 -8.12 46.58 -18.78
C THR A 826 -6.76 46.04 -19.18
N LEU A 827 -5.76 46.90 -19.40
CA LEU A 827 -4.39 46.48 -19.71
C LEU A 827 -3.80 45.59 -18.61
N MET A 828 -4.08 45.90 -17.34
CA MET A 828 -3.61 45.06 -16.22
C MET A 828 -4.27 43.68 -16.23
N VAL A 829 -5.60 43.60 -16.28
CA VAL A 829 -6.31 42.32 -16.10
C VAL A 829 -6.31 41.41 -17.32
N TYR A 830 -6.18 41.97 -18.53
CA TYR A 830 -6.02 41.19 -19.78
C TYR A 830 -4.55 40.97 -20.15
N GLY A 831 -3.63 41.72 -19.54
CA GLY A 831 -2.19 41.55 -19.70
C GLY A 831 -1.54 40.60 -18.69
N GLU A 832 -2.33 39.99 -17.81
CA GLU A 832 -1.87 39.18 -16.67
C GLU A 832 -0.80 38.14 -17.04
N GLU A 833 -0.88 37.53 -18.21
CA GLU A 833 0.03 36.46 -18.67
C GLU A 833 1.49 36.93 -18.83
N GLU A 834 1.72 38.21 -19.13
CA GLU A 834 3.04 38.75 -19.47
C GLU A 834 3.43 40.00 -18.67
N ILE A 835 2.54 40.51 -17.82
CA ILE A 835 2.78 41.77 -17.10
C ILE A 835 3.86 41.62 -16.02
N PHE A 836 4.92 42.44 -16.09
CA PHE A 836 5.95 42.48 -15.05
C PHE A 836 5.44 43.18 -13.80
N THR A 837 6.03 42.88 -12.64
CA THR A 837 5.75 43.61 -11.37
C THR A 837 5.88 45.12 -11.54
N SER A 838 6.91 45.58 -12.27
CA SER A 838 7.13 47.01 -12.54
C SER A 838 6.09 47.59 -13.51
N THR A 839 5.66 46.82 -14.51
CA THR A 839 4.60 47.23 -15.45
C THR A 839 3.24 47.34 -14.76
N PHE A 840 2.85 46.33 -13.98
CA PHE A 840 1.62 46.38 -13.18
C PHE A 840 1.63 47.58 -12.24
N ASN A 841 2.70 47.77 -11.47
CA ASN A 841 2.78 48.91 -10.55
C ASN A 841 2.72 50.26 -11.26
N GLY A 842 3.36 50.38 -12.43
CA GLY A 842 3.32 51.59 -13.22
C GLY A 842 1.94 51.89 -13.82
N PHE A 843 1.22 50.87 -14.30
CA PHE A 843 -0.17 51.00 -14.73
C PHE A 843 -1.11 51.30 -13.57
N PHE A 844 -0.98 50.58 -12.46
CA PHE A 844 -1.82 50.73 -11.28
C PHE A 844 -1.68 52.13 -10.68
N SER A 845 -0.47 52.63 -10.48
CA SER A 845 -0.25 53.98 -9.93
C SER A 845 -0.89 55.05 -10.83
N ARG A 846 -0.71 54.95 -12.15
CA ARG A 846 -1.35 55.84 -13.12
C ARG A 846 -2.87 55.71 -13.10
N MET A 847 -3.41 54.50 -12.96
CA MET A 847 -4.85 54.27 -12.83
C MET A 847 -5.40 54.99 -11.59
N ILE A 848 -4.75 54.83 -10.44
CA ILE A 848 -5.14 55.50 -9.19
C ILE A 848 -5.05 57.02 -9.31
N GLU A 849 -4.00 57.55 -9.96
CA GLU A 849 -3.88 58.99 -10.24
C GLU A 849 -5.03 59.50 -11.12
N LYS A 850 -5.37 58.78 -12.19
CA LYS A 850 -6.51 59.14 -13.05
C LYS A 850 -7.83 59.08 -12.28
N MET A 851 -8.04 58.06 -11.45
CA MET A 851 -9.21 57.94 -10.59
C MET A 851 -9.34 59.13 -9.63
N LYS A 852 -8.24 59.50 -8.96
CA LYS A 852 -8.20 60.68 -8.08
C LYS A 852 -8.51 61.97 -8.83
N ALA A 853 -7.91 62.16 -10.00
CA ALA A 853 -8.11 63.35 -10.83
C ALA A 853 -9.56 63.49 -11.34
N SER A 854 -10.26 62.37 -11.56
CA SER A 854 -11.66 62.36 -12.01
C SER A 854 -12.68 62.12 -10.89
N HIS A 855 -12.26 62.09 -9.62
CA HIS A 855 -13.10 61.71 -8.47
C HIS A 855 -13.85 60.37 -8.64
N LEU A 856 -13.28 59.43 -9.40
CA LEU A 856 -13.87 58.11 -9.67
C LEU A 856 -13.52 57.14 -8.54
N LYS A 857 -14.52 56.59 -7.86
CA LYS A 857 -14.31 55.58 -6.81
C LYS A 857 -13.98 54.21 -7.43
N GLY A 858 -13.29 53.35 -6.68
CA GLY A 858 -12.93 52.02 -7.18
C GLY A 858 -14.13 51.11 -7.43
N ASP A 859 -15.20 51.19 -6.65
CA ASP A 859 -16.43 50.44 -6.90
C ASP A 859 -17.15 50.93 -8.18
N GLU A 860 -17.12 52.23 -8.46
CA GLU A 860 -17.63 52.84 -9.68
C GLU A 860 -16.83 52.41 -10.91
N LEU A 861 -15.49 52.35 -10.81
CA LEU A 861 -14.64 51.81 -11.88
C LEU A 861 -15.02 50.37 -12.23
N LEU A 862 -15.22 49.54 -11.21
CA LEU A 862 -15.63 48.14 -11.39
C LEU A 862 -17.03 48.04 -12.02
N LYS A 863 -18.00 48.84 -11.56
CA LYS A 863 -19.36 48.91 -12.15
C LYS A 863 -19.32 49.35 -13.61
N ASN A 864 -18.58 50.42 -13.93
CA ASN A 864 -18.44 50.95 -15.30
C ASN A 864 -17.76 49.95 -16.25
N SER A 865 -16.89 49.11 -15.71
CA SER A 865 -16.24 48.02 -16.46
C SER A 865 -17.07 46.73 -16.48
N GLY A 866 -18.34 46.76 -16.03
CA GLY A 866 -19.22 45.59 -15.99
C GLY A 866 -18.73 44.46 -15.08
N PHE A 867 -17.91 44.77 -14.08
CA PHE A 867 -17.16 43.81 -13.25
C PHE A 867 -16.27 42.85 -14.06
N ASN A 868 -15.94 43.17 -15.31
CA ASN A 868 -15.16 42.32 -16.20
C ASN A 868 -13.77 42.04 -15.62
N LYS A 869 -13.43 40.77 -15.35
CA LYS A 869 -12.17 40.33 -14.72
C LYS A 869 -11.83 41.05 -13.39
N PHE A 870 -12.83 41.51 -12.62
CA PHE A 870 -12.57 42.20 -11.34
C PHE A 870 -11.84 41.29 -10.34
N ARG A 871 -12.13 39.98 -10.34
CA ARG A 871 -11.41 39.00 -9.50
C ARG A 871 -9.93 38.93 -9.86
N THR A 872 -9.59 39.06 -11.14
CA THR A 872 -8.20 39.16 -11.59
C THR A 872 -7.55 40.43 -11.05
N LEU A 873 -8.21 41.59 -11.10
CA LEU A 873 -7.67 42.81 -10.48
C LEU A 873 -7.39 42.59 -8.99
N ILE A 874 -8.35 42.05 -8.24
CA ILE A 874 -8.20 41.82 -6.79
C ILE A 874 -7.05 40.84 -6.52
N LYS A 875 -6.95 39.74 -7.29
CA LYS A 875 -5.85 38.77 -7.23
C LYS A 875 -4.50 39.44 -7.49
N MET A 876 -4.38 40.21 -8.57
CA MET A 876 -3.13 40.87 -8.98
C MET A 876 -2.74 41.96 -7.98
N ALA A 877 -3.68 42.83 -7.59
CA ALA A 877 -3.44 43.86 -6.58
C ALA A 877 -3.03 43.23 -5.24
N SER A 878 -3.59 42.07 -4.87
CA SER A 878 -3.15 41.33 -3.69
C SER A 878 -1.73 40.77 -3.86
N SER A 879 -1.45 40.17 -5.02
CA SER A 879 -0.16 39.55 -5.34
C SER A 879 0.99 40.56 -5.32
N PHE A 880 0.73 41.79 -5.78
CA PHE A 880 1.68 42.91 -5.84
C PHE A 880 1.56 43.89 -4.65
N ASN A 881 0.85 43.52 -3.57
CA ASN A 881 0.69 44.33 -2.36
C ASN A 881 0.05 45.73 -2.56
N ARG A 882 -0.79 45.90 -3.59
CA ARG A 882 -1.54 47.12 -3.90
C ARG A 882 -3.05 47.03 -3.56
N LEU A 883 -3.51 45.89 -3.03
CA LEU A 883 -4.95 45.68 -2.76
C LEU A 883 -5.51 46.72 -1.78
N GLN A 884 -4.84 46.96 -0.65
CA GLN A 884 -5.32 47.92 0.34
C GLN A 884 -5.43 49.34 -0.22
N GLU A 885 -4.48 49.74 -1.08
CA GLU A 885 -4.52 51.02 -1.76
C GLU A 885 -5.74 51.14 -2.66
N PHE A 886 -6.05 50.10 -3.45
CA PHE A 886 -7.27 50.08 -4.27
C PHE A 886 -8.54 50.15 -3.41
N LEU A 887 -8.64 49.33 -2.36
CA LEU A 887 -9.80 49.31 -1.47
C LEU A 887 -10.02 50.64 -0.74
N SER A 888 -8.95 51.40 -0.49
CA SER A 888 -9.04 52.73 0.13
C SER A 888 -9.61 53.82 -0.78
N THR A 889 -9.81 53.54 -2.08
CA THR A 889 -10.42 54.48 -3.03
C THR A 889 -11.96 54.51 -2.98
N MET A 890 -12.58 53.67 -2.15
CA MET A 890 -14.03 53.55 -2.00
C MET A 890 -14.42 53.53 -0.51
N ASP A 891 -15.71 53.68 -0.22
CA ASP A 891 -16.20 53.67 1.16
C ASP A 891 -16.10 52.26 1.78
N SER A 892 -16.01 52.18 3.12
CA SER A 892 -15.84 50.90 3.83
C SER A 892 -16.95 49.88 3.53
N ALA A 893 -18.18 50.35 3.29
CA ALA A 893 -19.31 49.49 2.93
C ALA A 893 -19.11 48.86 1.53
N ASP A 894 -18.69 49.66 0.54
CA ASP A 894 -18.44 49.19 -0.82
C ASP A 894 -17.25 48.24 -0.87
N SER A 895 -16.16 48.55 -0.17
CA SER A 895 -14.99 47.66 -0.06
C SER A 895 -15.38 46.27 0.48
N LYS A 896 -16.22 46.21 1.52
CA LYS A 896 -16.75 44.95 2.06
C LYS A 896 -17.60 44.20 1.03
N GLU A 897 -18.47 44.90 0.29
CA GLU A 897 -19.32 44.28 -0.72
C GLU A 897 -18.53 43.73 -1.92
N ILE A 898 -17.49 44.45 -2.38
CA ILE A 898 -16.58 43.96 -3.42
C ILE A 898 -15.89 42.67 -2.98
N LEU A 899 -15.40 42.63 -1.75
CA LEU A 899 -14.73 41.43 -1.23
C LEU A 899 -15.73 40.26 -1.00
N ARG A 900 -16.97 40.52 -0.59
CA ARG A 900 -18.03 39.48 -0.56
C ARG A 900 -18.32 38.92 -1.94
N LYS A 901 -18.46 39.78 -2.96
CA LYS A 901 -18.61 39.36 -4.37
C LYS A 901 -17.42 38.54 -4.84
N PHE A 902 -16.21 38.88 -4.39
CA PHE A 902 -15.00 38.13 -4.67
C PHE A 902 -15.04 36.72 -4.06
N ILE A 903 -15.54 36.56 -2.82
CA ILE A 903 -15.72 35.25 -2.16
C ILE A 903 -16.75 34.36 -2.85
N ARG A 904 -17.88 34.94 -3.30
CA ARG A 904 -18.95 34.18 -3.95
C ARG A 904 -18.49 33.67 -5.31
N LEU A 905 -18.20 32.38 -5.37
CA LEU A 905 -17.75 31.69 -6.57
C LEU A 905 -18.87 31.56 -7.60
N ASP A 906 -18.57 31.86 -8.86
CA ASP A 906 -19.48 31.57 -9.98
C ASP A 906 -19.21 30.16 -10.53
N GLU A 907 -20.23 29.29 -10.47
CA GLU A 907 -20.16 27.91 -10.98
C GLU A 907 -20.10 27.82 -12.52
N LYS A 908 -20.43 28.91 -13.23
CA LYS A 908 -20.39 28.97 -14.71
C LYS A 908 -19.03 29.35 -15.27
N GLU A 909 -18.14 29.87 -14.43
CA GLU A 909 -16.76 30.21 -14.77
C GLU A 909 -15.80 29.14 -14.25
N ASP A 910 -14.49 29.39 -14.35
CA ASP A 910 -13.47 28.52 -13.78
C ASP A 910 -13.51 28.56 -12.24
N PHE A 911 -14.37 27.72 -11.68
CA PHE A 911 -14.66 27.65 -10.25
C PHE A 911 -13.41 27.41 -9.40
N LEU A 912 -12.46 26.61 -9.90
CA LEU A 912 -11.29 26.20 -9.15
C LEU A 912 -10.23 27.30 -9.15
N ASN A 913 -9.97 27.91 -10.31
CA ASN A 913 -9.05 29.04 -10.39
C ASN A 913 -9.56 30.26 -9.60
N GLN A 914 -10.89 30.46 -9.53
CA GLN A 914 -11.47 31.46 -8.62
C GLN A 914 -11.17 31.13 -7.14
N ALA A 915 -11.33 29.88 -6.71
CA ALA A 915 -11.03 29.48 -5.33
C ALA A 915 -9.54 29.63 -4.97
N VAL A 916 -8.65 29.34 -5.91
CA VAL A 916 -7.20 29.58 -5.77
C VAL A 916 -6.90 31.07 -5.62
N ALA A 917 -7.48 31.91 -6.47
CA ALA A 917 -7.33 33.37 -6.38
C ALA A 917 -7.79 33.90 -5.01
N ILE A 918 -8.87 33.32 -4.48
CA ILE A 918 -9.39 33.65 -3.15
C ILE A 918 -8.40 33.26 -2.05
N ALA A 919 -7.91 32.02 -2.05
CA ALA A 919 -6.91 31.50 -1.10
C ALA A 919 -5.66 32.41 -1.04
N ASP A 920 -5.19 32.88 -2.19
CA ASP A 920 -3.99 33.70 -2.30
C ASP A 920 -4.20 35.14 -1.86
N THR A 921 -5.40 35.66 -2.09
CA THR A 921 -5.73 37.04 -1.79
C THR A 921 -5.72 37.31 -0.28
N PHE A 922 -6.01 36.31 0.55
CA PHE A 922 -6.16 36.47 1.99
C PHE A 922 -4.91 36.88 2.73
N ASN A 923 -3.72 36.52 2.23
CA ASN A 923 -2.48 36.88 2.90
C ASN A 923 -2.28 38.40 2.95
N SER A 924 -2.67 39.12 1.90
CA SER A 924 -2.46 40.57 1.79
C SER A 924 -3.51 41.41 2.52
N ILE A 925 -4.60 40.80 3.01
CA ILE A 925 -5.60 41.50 3.83
C ILE A 925 -5.18 41.44 5.30
N GLN A 926 -5.03 42.60 5.91
CA GLN A 926 -4.63 42.75 7.32
C GLN A 926 -5.74 43.32 8.20
N ASP A 927 -6.73 44.02 7.63
CA ASP A 927 -7.83 44.64 8.36
C ASP A 927 -8.69 43.56 9.05
N PRO A 928 -8.74 43.52 10.40
CA PRO A 928 -9.49 42.50 11.14
C PRO A 928 -11.00 42.53 10.84
N VAL A 929 -11.57 43.70 10.57
CA VAL A 929 -12.99 43.86 10.27
C VAL A 929 -13.32 43.26 8.90
N ILE A 930 -12.46 43.48 7.92
CA ILE A 930 -12.59 42.86 6.60
C ILE A 930 -12.42 41.33 6.73
N LEU A 931 -11.41 40.86 7.47
CA LEU A 931 -11.16 39.44 7.68
C LEU A 931 -12.37 38.74 8.34
N MET A 932 -13.00 39.37 9.34
CA MET A 932 -14.24 38.87 9.95
C MET A 932 -15.40 38.81 8.96
N ALA A 933 -15.57 39.85 8.13
CA ALA A 933 -16.63 39.88 7.13
C ALA A 933 -16.47 38.77 6.07
N LEU A 934 -15.23 38.48 5.65
CA LEU A 934 -14.93 37.41 4.69
C LEU A 934 -15.13 36.02 5.29
N SER A 935 -14.70 35.81 6.53
CA SER A 935 -14.95 34.57 7.27
C SER A 935 -16.45 34.27 7.36
N SER A 936 -17.25 35.29 7.69
CA SER A 936 -18.72 35.18 7.74
C SER A 936 -19.32 34.84 6.37
N GLU A 937 -18.82 35.44 5.29
CA GLU A 937 -19.28 35.14 3.93
C GLU A 937 -18.95 33.70 3.51
N ILE A 938 -17.74 33.20 3.82
CA ILE A 938 -17.36 31.80 3.56
C ILE A 938 -18.27 30.83 4.32
N LYS A 939 -18.57 31.14 5.59
CA LYS A 939 -19.50 30.35 6.41
C LYS A 939 -20.91 30.33 5.84
N SER A 940 -21.39 31.47 5.37
CA SER A 940 -22.69 31.60 4.70
C SER A 940 -22.74 30.77 3.41
N GLU A 941 -21.74 30.92 2.55
CA GLU A 941 -21.68 30.20 1.28
C GLU A 941 -21.52 28.69 1.49
N TYR A 942 -20.69 28.25 2.44
CA TYR A 942 -20.57 26.84 2.82
C TYR A 942 -21.93 26.24 3.20
N LYS A 943 -22.71 26.92 4.06
CA LYS A 943 -24.04 26.47 4.46
C LYS A 943 -24.97 26.37 3.25
N ARG A 944 -25.03 27.42 2.44
CA ARG A 944 -25.88 27.48 1.22
C ARG A 944 -25.57 26.32 0.27
N VAL A 945 -24.29 26.08 -0.04
CA VAL A 945 -23.91 25.03 -1.00
C VAL A 945 -24.09 23.62 -0.43
N ASN A 946 -23.95 23.47 0.89
CA ASN A 946 -24.22 22.22 1.60
C ASN A 946 -25.72 21.88 1.61
N GLU A 947 -26.61 22.87 1.78
CA GLU A 947 -28.06 22.69 1.72
C GLU A 947 -28.54 22.23 0.33
N ILE A 948 -28.00 22.81 -0.75
CA ILE A 948 -28.28 22.37 -2.12
C ILE A 948 -27.48 21.12 -2.55
N LYS A 949 -26.73 20.52 -1.61
CA LYS A 949 -25.94 19.29 -1.80
C LYS A 949 -24.88 19.40 -2.92
N ASN A 950 -24.32 20.59 -3.15
CA ASN A 950 -23.19 20.77 -4.07
C ASN A 950 -21.87 20.41 -3.39
N LYS A 951 -21.51 19.12 -3.42
CA LYS A 951 -20.28 18.58 -2.81
C LYS A 951 -19.01 19.33 -3.22
N LYS A 952 -18.86 19.62 -4.53
CA LYS A 952 -17.68 20.32 -5.06
C LYS A 952 -17.50 21.68 -4.38
N ALA A 953 -18.59 22.46 -4.28
CA ALA A 953 -18.54 23.77 -3.65
C ALA A 953 -18.41 23.68 -2.12
N THR A 954 -19.05 22.69 -1.48
CA THR A 954 -18.91 22.45 -0.04
C THR A 954 -17.45 22.19 0.35
N THR A 955 -16.75 21.33 -0.40
CA THR A 955 -15.33 21.03 -0.18
C THR A 955 -14.46 22.27 -0.38
N VAL A 956 -14.74 23.07 -1.42
CA VAL A 956 -14.01 24.31 -1.68
C VAL A 956 -14.16 25.32 -0.54
N TYR A 957 -15.38 25.66 -0.14
CA TYR A 957 -15.58 26.62 0.96
C TYR A 957 -15.06 26.08 2.31
N GLY A 958 -15.13 24.76 2.54
CA GLY A 958 -14.55 24.13 3.72
C GLY A 958 -13.01 24.23 3.78
N LEU A 959 -12.35 24.07 2.65
CA LEU A 959 -10.89 24.26 2.53
C LEU A 959 -10.48 25.73 2.66
N LEU A 960 -11.26 26.66 2.09
CA LEU A 960 -11.04 28.10 2.28
C LEU A 960 -11.17 28.47 3.77
N ALA A 961 -12.15 27.91 4.49
CA ALA A 961 -12.25 28.07 5.95
C ALA A 961 -11.01 27.51 6.68
N GLY A 962 -10.50 26.34 6.27
CA GLY A 962 -9.27 25.78 6.82
C GLY A 962 -8.02 26.65 6.61
N LEU A 963 -7.93 27.34 5.48
CA LEU A 963 -6.87 28.33 5.24
C LEU A 963 -7.03 29.56 6.14
N PHE A 964 -8.26 30.03 6.36
CA PHE A 964 -8.56 31.14 7.27
C PHE A 964 -8.10 30.86 8.70
N ALA A 965 -8.26 29.63 9.18
CA ALA A 965 -7.82 29.22 10.52
C ALA A 965 -6.30 29.40 10.76
N GLN A 966 -5.48 29.45 9.70
CA GLN A 966 -4.04 29.67 9.85
C GLN A 966 -3.69 31.10 10.27
N LYS A 967 -4.59 32.08 10.05
CA LYS A 967 -4.41 33.44 10.56
C LYS A 967 -4.90 33.51 12.00
N LYS A 968 -3.95 33.59 12.94
CA LYS A 968 -4.15 33.71 14.41
C LYS A 968 -5.05 34.86 14.89
N THR A 969 -5.56 35.69 13.98
CA THR A 969 -6.40 36.86 14.26
C THR A 969 -7.90 36.55 14.33
N ILE A 970 -8.34 35.31 14.03
CA ILE A 970 -9.75 34.91 14.05
C ILE A 970 -9.93 33.70 14.98
N ASP A 971 -10.69 33.90 16.05
CA ASP A 971 -11.08 32.89 17.02
C ASP A 971 -12.59 32.57 16.82
N ASP A 972 -12.90 31.76 15.79
CA ASP A 972 -14.26 31.28 15.49
C ASP A 972 -14.26 29.75 15.52
N ASP A 973 -15.02 29.18 16.45
CA ASP A 973 -15.15 27.73 16.65
C ASP A 973 -15.47 26.96 15.37
N TRP A 974 -16.29 27.54 14.48
CA TRP A 974 -16.66 26.91 13.21
C TRP A 974 -15.48 26.86 12.24
N ILE A 975 -14.65 27.90 12.19
CA ILE A 975 -13.43 27.93 11.36
C ILE A 975 -12.44 26.89 11.88
N ILE A 976 -12.29 26.76 13.20
CA ILE A 976 -11.44 25.75 13.84
C ILE A 976 -11.95 24.35 13.49
N GLU A 977 -13.26 24.08 13.62
CA GLU A 977 -13.88 22.81 13.25
C GLU A 977 -13.64 22.48 11.76
N MET A 978 -13.86 23.44 10.86
CA MET A 978 -13.64 23.24 9.43
C MET A 978 -12.16 22.96 9.11
N SER A 979 -11.21 23.59 9.82
CA SER A 979 -9.78 23.33 9.64
C SER A 979 -9.37 21.91 10.08
N GLN A 980 -10.06 21.35 11.08
CA GLN A 980 -9.85 19.97 11.52
C GLN A 980 -10.46 18.97 10.54
N LYS A 981 -11.64 19.31 9.98
CA LYS A 981 -12.35 18.51 8.99
C LYS A 981 -11.62 18.49 7.64
N TYR A 982 -11.19 19.64 7.15
CA TYR A 982 -10.54 19.82 5.85
C TYR A 982 -9.04 20.06 6.02
N LYS A 983 -8.32 19.00 6.43
CA LYS A 983 -6.87 19.08 6.70
C LYS A 983 -6.08 19.49 5.46
N LEU A 984 -5.24 20.50 5.61
CA LEU A 984 -4.33 20.97 4.57
C LEU A 984 -3.07 20.09 4.50
N PRO A 985 -2.51 19.83 3.30
CA PRO A 985 -1.33 19.00 3.11
C PRO A 985 -0.08 19.65 3.70
N ASN A 986 0.84 18.84 4.21
CA ASN A 986 2.14 19.31 4.68
C ASN A 986 3.05 19.62 3.48
N LEU A 987 3.30 20.90 3.20
CA LEU A 987 4.27 21.36 2.20
C LEU A 987 5.58 21.89 2.82
N LEU A 988 5.84 21.60 4.09
CA LEU A 988 7.02 22.11 4.80
C LEU A 988 8.30 21.40 4.38
N GLU A 989 8.22 20.13 3.97
CA GLU A 989 9.38 19.35 3.60
C GLU A 989 9.14 18.42 2.39
N VAL A 990 10.23 18.10 1.68
CA VAL A 990 10.30 17.00 0.71
C VAL A 990 11.28 15.98 1.25
N ASN A 991 10.82 14.74 1.43
CA ASN A 991 11.62 13.69 2.04
C ASN A 991 12.59 13.05 1.05
N ARG A 992 13.60 12.37 1.60
CA ARG A 992 14.63 11.66 0.82
C ARG A 992 14.06 10.66 -0.17
N ALA A 993 13.07 9.87 0.24
CA ALA A 993 12.47 8.85 -0.61
C ALA A 993 11.73 9.43 -1.83
N ASP A 994 11.34 10.71 -1.76
CA ASP A 994 10.66 11.40 -2.85
C ASP A 994 11.65 12.02 -3.84
N LEU A 995 12.86 12.37 -3.40
CA LEU A 995 13.86 13.05 -4.24
C LEU A 995 14.81 12.12 -4.97
N PHE A 996 15.01 10.89 -4.50
CA PHE A 996 16.00 9.97 -5.07
C PHE A 996 15.31 8.72 -5.59
N ASP A 997 15.75 8.25 -6.76
CA ASP A 997 15.31 6.97 -7.30
C ASP A 997 15.91 5.77 -6.53
N GLN A 998 15.52 4.56 -6.94
CA GLN A 998 16.03 3.31 -6.37
C GLN A 998 17.55 3.12 -6.51
N TYR A 999 18.20 3.88 -7.39
CA TYR A 999 19.65 3.85 -7.62
C TYR A 999 20.38 4.95 -6.82
N GLY A 1000 19.68 5.70 -5.98
CA GLY A 1000 20.25 6.82 -5.23
C GLY A 1000 20.51 8.05 -6.10
N SER A 1001 19.86 8.16 -7.27
CA SER A 1001 20.05 9.29 -8.19
C SER A 1001 18.87 10.25 -8.07
N ASN A 1002 19.17 11.53 -7.85
CA ASN A 1002 18.21 12.62 -8.01
C ASN A 1002 18.31 13.12 -9.45
N VAL A 1003 17.41 12.62 -10.30
CA VAL A 1003 17.35 12.98 -11.72
C VAL A 1003 16.54 14.27 -11.89
N GLN A 1004 17.08 15.23 -12.64
CA GLN A 1004 16.48 16.53 -12.89
C GLN A 1004 16.45 16.87 -14.39
N GLU A 1005 15.45 17.62 -14.84
CA GLU A 1005 15.32 18.09 -16.23
C GLU A 1005 15.13 19.60 -16.29
N TYR A 1006 15.98 20.30 -17.05
CA TYR A 1006 16.02 21.76 -17.17
C TYR A 1006 15.76 22.17 -18.63
N PHE A 1007 14.72 22.98 -18.84
CA PHE A 1007 14.30 23.43 -20.17
C PHE A 1007 14.80 24.84 -20.48
N PHE A 1008 15.61 24.99 -21.54
CA PHE A 1008 16.07 26.27 -22.09
C PHE A 1008 15.53 26.49 -23.51
N TYR A 1009 15.45 27.74 -23.95
CA TYR A 1009 14.73 28.15 -25.17
C TYR A 1009 15.62 28.96 -26.12
N ASP A 1010 15.36 28.88 -27.42
CA ASP A 1010 16.20 29.54 -28.46
C ASP A 1010 15.88 31.03 -28.61
N ASP A 1011 16.17 31.79 -27.55
CA ASP A 1011 16.14 33.25 -27.54
C ASP A 1011 17.41 33.80 -26.84
N ASP A 1012 17.62 35.11 -26.90
CA ASP A 1012 18.82 35.75 -26.35
C ASP A 1012 18.93 35.58 -24.82
N ASP A 1013 17.81 35.59 -24.11
CA ASP A 1013 17.75 35.38 -22.65
C ASP A 1013 18.05 33.92 -22.27
N GLY A 1014 17.52 32.97 -23.05
CA GLY A 1014 17.74 31.54 -22.90
C GLY A 1014 19.20 31.16 -23.12
N LYS A 1015 19.89 31.78 -24.08
CA LYS A 1015 21.34 31.63 -24.31
C LYS A 1015 22.15 32.13 -23.12
N ALA A 1016 21.91 33.37 -22.69
CA ALA A 1016 22.61 33.95 -21.53
C ALA A 1016 22.33 33.15 -20.24
N SER A 1017 21.08 32.74 -20.03
CA SER A 1017 20.66 31.92 -18.88
C SER A 1017 21.33 30.55 -18.87
N PHE A 1018 21.50 29.90 -20.03
CA PHE A 1018 22.17 28.61 -20.13
C PHE A 1018 23.67 28.71 -19.81
N GLU A 1019 24.35 29.76 -20.31
CA GLU A 1019 25.76 30.02 -20.00
C GLU A 1019 25.97 30.29 -18.50
N SER A 1020 25.14 31.14 -17.90
CA SER A 1020 25.17 31.44 -16.46
C SER A 1020 24.85 30.22 -15.60
N PHE A 1021 23.93 29.36 -16.04
CA PHE A 1021 23.63 28.08 -15.41
C PHE A 1021 24.85 27.15 -15.42
N LEU A 1022 25.50 26.97 -16.58
CA LEU A 1022 26.68 26.11 -16.70
C LEU A 1022 27.85 26.61 -15.82
N SER A 1023 28.05 27.92 -15.74
CA SER A 1023 29.13 28.50 -14.93
C SER A 1023 28.98 28.22 -13.44
N GLN A 1024 27.78 27.89 -12.95
CA GLN A 1024 27.58 27.46 -11.55
C GLN A 1024 28.24 26.11 -11.25
N TYR A 1025 28.49 25.26 -12.26
CA TYR A 1025 29.02 23.91 -12.08
C TYR A 1025 30.45 23.76 -12.62
N GLN A 1026 30.85 24.59 -13.60
CA GLN A 1026 32.18 24.54 -14.19
C GLN A 1026 33.29 24.77 -13.16
N GLY A 1027 34.37 23.99 -13.25
CA GLY A 1027 35.55 24.11 -12.39
C GLY A 1027 35.36 23.67 -10.94
N LYS A 1028 34.21 23.08 -10.57
CA LYS A 1028 33.98 22.52 -9.24
C LYS A 1028 34.31 21.02 -9.21
N ASN A 1029 35.17 20.59 -8.30
CA ASN A 1029 35.63 19.19 -8.22
C ASN A 1029 34.50 18.19 -7.90
N GLU A 1030 33.40 18.68 -7.31
CA GLU A 1030 32.24 17.90 -6.94
C GLU A 1030 31.29 17.62 -8.11
N TRP A 1031 31.47 18.28 -9.26
CA TRP A 1031 30.54 18.26 -10.38
C TRP A 1031 31.27 17.97 -11.70
N LYS A 1032 30.66 17.11 -12.53
CA LYS A 1032 31.14 16.76 -13.86
C LYS A 1032 30.10 17.13 -14.90
N ILE A 1033 30.53 17.81 -15.96
CA ILE A 1033 29.69 18.16 -17.10
C ILE A 1033 30.07 17.26 -18.27
N GLU A 1034 29.08 16.61 -18.88
CA GLU A 1034 29.21 15.82 -20.09
C GLU A 1034 28.35 16.44 -21.20
N ASP A 1035 28.97 16.80 -22.32
CA ASP A 1035 28.28 17.32 -23.50
C ASP A 1035 27.83 16.17 -24.41
N LYS A 1036 26.53 16.09 -24.70
CA LYS A 1036 25.91 15.08 -25.57
C LYS A 1036 25.49 15.65 -26.92
N ASN A 1037 26.06 16.77 -27.34
CA ASN A 1037 25.71 17.57 -28.52
C ASN A 1037 24.42 18.38 -28.33
N GLU A 1038 23.24 17.76 -28.35
CA GLU A 1038 21.94 18.48 -28.28
C GLU A 1038 21.56 18.88 -26.84
N PHE A 1039 22.14 18.20 -25.84
CA PHE A 1039 21.91 18.45 -24.42
C PHE A 1039 23.19 18.20 -23.61
N VAL A 1040 23.18 18.60 -22.34
CA VAL A 1040 24.26 18.36 -21.39
C VAL A 1040 23.77 17.55 -20.19
N ILE A 1041 24.67 16.76 -19.60
CA ILE A 1041 24.46 16.05 -18.34
C ILE A 1041 25.42 16.62 -17.30
N ILE A 1042 24.89 17.13 -16.19
CA ILE A 1042 25.69 17.61 -15.06
C ILE A 1042 25.48 16.65 -13.89
N ALA A 1043 26.53 15.93 -13.50
CA ALA A 1043 26.48 14.92 -12.46
C ALA A 1043 27.34 15.30 -11.25
N SER A 1044 26.82 15.13 -10.03
CA SER A 1044 27.62 15.29 -8.81
C SER A 1044 28.40 14.01 -8.48
N ASN A 1045 29.49 14.15 -7.73
CA ASN A 1045 30.12 13.02 -7.06
C ASN A 1045 29.13 12.35 -6.10
N ALA A 1046 29.22 11.03 -5.97
CA ALA A 1046 28.36 10.29 -5.07
C ALA A 1046 28.74 10.56 -3.61
N ARG A 1047 27.76 10.92 -2.77
CA ARG A 1047 27.89 11.07 -1.32
C ARG A 1047 26.88 10.14 -0.64
N ASP A 1048 27.36 9.23 0.21
CA ASP A 1048 26.53 8.20 0.85
C ASP A 1048 25.69 7.38 -0.14
N GLY A 1049 26.29 7.02 -1.29
CA GLY A 1049 25.61 6.30 -2.37
C GLY A 1049 24.60 7.13 -3.16
N LYS A 1050 24.59 8.47 -3.00
CA LYS A 1050 23.68 9.37 -3.71
C LYS A 1050 24.38 10.35 -4.63
N LYS A 1051 23.76 10.65 -5.76
CA LYS A 1051 24.21 11.68 -6.69
C LYS A 1051 23.05 12.50 -7.24
N ILE A 1052 23.37 13.68 -7.76
CA ILE A 1052 22.46 14.50 -8.56
C ILE A 1052 22.86 14.35 -10.03
N GLU A 1053 21.88 14.23 -10.91
CA GLU A 1053 22.06 14.19 -12.36
C GLU A 1053 21.07 15.16 -13.02
N ILE A 1054 21.60 16.23 -13.61
CA ILE A 1054 20.82 17.28 -14.27
C ILE A 1054 20.95 17.12 -15.77
N PHE A 1055 19.82 16.97 -16.46
CA PHE A 1055 19.72 16.90 -17.91
C PHE A 1055 19.18 18.24 -18.40
N ALA A 1056 19.95 18.96 -19.22
CA ALA A 1056 19.55 20.28 -19.72
C ALA A 1056 19.72 20.35 -21.24
N ASN A 1057 18.65 20.70 -21.97
CA ASN A 1057 18.76 20.93 -23.41
C ASN A 1057 19.57 22.19 -23.69
N LYS A 1058 20.28 22.23 -24.83
CA LYS A 1058 20.89 23.47 -25.28
C LYS A 1058 19.82 24.39 -25.90
N PRO A 1059 19.92 25.73 -25.72
CA PRO A 1059 18.97 26.69 -26.30
C PRO A 1059 18.73 26.50 -27.79
N ASN A 1060 19.79 26.37 -28.60
CA ASN A 1060 19.73 26.16 -30.05
C ASN A 1060 19.23 24.76 -30.47
N HIS A 1061 18.95 23.89 -29.50
CA HIS A 1061 18.39 22.54 -29.66
C HIS A 1061 17.15 22.36 -28.78
N GLN A 1062 16.27 23.37 -28.76
CA GLN A 1062 15.10 23.42 -27.87
C GLN A 1062 14.21 22.17 -28.00
N HIS A 1063 13.82 21.81 -29.24
CA HIS A 1063 12.87 20.73 -29.48
C HIS A 1063 13.53 19.35 -29.52
N ASP A 1064 14.58 19.21 -30.32
CA ASP A 1064 15.34 17.97 -30.52
C ASP A 1064 16.12 17.57 -29.26
N GLY A 1065 16.76 18.51 -28.57
CA GLY A 1065 17.46 18.23 -27.31
C GLY A 1065 16.52 17.69 -26.23
N SER A 1066 15.35 18.31 -26.07
CA SER A 1066 14.33 17.84 -25.12
C SER A 1066 13.73 16.48 -25.51
N GLU A 1067 13.61 16.18 -26.81
CA GLU A 1067 13.20 14.85 -27.29
C GLU A 1067 14.27 13.79 -27.03
N LYS A 1068 15.55 14.11 -27.23
CA LYS A 1068 16.69 13.23 -26.95
C LYS A 1068 16.82 12.90 -25.46
N ILE A 1069 16.58 13.87 -24.57
CA ILE A 1069 16.50 13.62 -23.13
C ILE A 1069 15.37 12.63 -22.82
N ASN A 1070 14.19 12.80 -23.41
CA ASN A 1070 13.06 11.89 -23.21
C ASN A 1070 13.34 10.47 -23.74
N GLU A 1071 13.99 10.34 -24.90
CA GLU A 1071 14.48 9.04 -25.41
C GLU A 1071 15.47 8.39 -24.44
N TYR A 1072 16.40 9.18 -23.88
CA TYR A 1072 17.35 8.72 -22.88
C TYR A 1072 16.62 8.21 -21.63
N PHE A 1073 15.68 8.99 -21.10
CA PHE A 1073 14.85 8.62 -19.95
C PHE A 1073 14.08 7.32 -20.16
N LYS A 1074 13.43 7.16 -21.32
CA LYS A 1074 12.72 5.94 -21.70
C LYS A 1074 13.65 4.72 -21.80
N SER A 1075 14.80 4.87 -22.45
CA SER A 1075 15.75 3.77 -22.65
C SER A 1075 16.35 3.25 -21.34
N LYS A 1076 16.52 4.15 -20.36
CA LYS A 1076 17.10 3.84 -19.05
C LYS A 1076 16.07 3.62 -17.95
N LYS A 1077 14.78 3.80 -18.25
CA LYS A 1077 13.68 3.74 -17.28
C LYS A 1077 13.92 4.66 -16.07
N ILE A 1078 14.43 5.86 -16.33
CA ILE A 1078 14.65 6.90 -15.31
C ILE A 1078 13.57 7.98 -15.45
N PHE A 1079 13.22 8.60 -14.33
CA PHE A 1079 12.15 9.58 -14.26
C PHE A 1079 12.64 10.82 -13.50
N PRO A 1080 12.42 12.04 -14.02
CA PRO A 1080 12.87 13.25 -13.34
C PRO A 1080 12.05 13.51 -12.09
N SER A 1081 12.76 13.73 -10.98
CA SER A 1081 12.22 14.13 -9.68
C SER A 1081 12.13 15.65 -9.53
N VAL A 1082 12.95 16.40 -10.30
CA VAL A 1082 12.97 17.86 -10.33
C VAL A 1082 12.84 18.33 -11.77
N ILE A 1083 11.97 19.31 -12.02
CA ILE A 1083 11.78 19.91 -13.35
C ILE A 1083 11.88 21.42 -13.24
N VAL A 1084 12.68 22.05 -14.10
CA VAL A 1084 12.94 23.50 -14.06
C VAL A 1084 12.72 24.11 -15.43
N HIS A 1085 11.83 25.10 -15.49
CA HIS A 1085 11.61 25.94 -16.67
C HIS A 1085 12.53 27.17 -16.63
N ARG A 1086 13.35 27.35 -17.66
CA ARG A 1086 14.32 28.46 -17.84
C ARG A 1086 14.05 29.21 -19.13
N GLY A 1087 12.87 29.82 -19.25
CA GLY A 1087 12.50 30.66 -20.39
C GLY A 1087 11.42 31.69 -20.05
N HIS A 1088 10.96 32.39 -21.08
CA HIS A 1088 9.87 33.37 -20.98
C HIS A 1088 8.50 32.73 -20.73
N SER A 1089 7.54 33.52 -20.26
CA SER A 1089 6.21 33.04 -19.87
C SER A 1089 5.41 32.38 -20.99
N TYR A 1090 5.59 32.85 -22.23
CA TYR A 1090 4.93 32.25 -23.41
C TYR A 1090 5.45 30.83 -23.73
N HIS A 1091 6.60 30.44 -23.19
CA HIS A 1091 7.14 29.08 -23.30
C HIS A 1091 6.73 28.15 -22.15
N ALA A 1092 6.10 28.67 -21.09
CA ALA A 1092 5.78 27.90 -19.89
C ALA A 1092 4.86 26.70 -20.22
N ASN A 1093 3.88 26.88 -21.11
CA ASN A 1093 2.97 25.80 -21.52
C ASN A 1093 3.70 24.61 -22.14
N ASP A 1094 4.74 24.84 -22.95
CA ASP A 1094 5.53 23.77 -23.57
C ASP A 1094 6.29 22.95 -22.51
N SER A 1095 6.84 23.62 -21.49
CA SER A 1095 7.47 22.96 -20.34
C SER A 1095 6.45 22.18 -19.50
N ILE A 1096 5.28 22.77 -19.22
CA ILE A 1096 4.23 22.15 -18.39
C ILE A 1096 3.73 20.84 -19.03
N GLN A 1097 3.60 20.79 -20.35
CA GLN A 1097 3.22 19.57 -21.05
C GLN A 1097 4.20 18.41 -20.84
N ARG A 1098 5.47 18.72 -20.54
CA ARG A 1098 6.55 17.77 -20.31
C ARG A 1098 6.76 17.43 -18.83
N VAL A 1099 5.99 18.01 -17.92
CA VAL A 1099 6.07 17.69 -16.49
C VAL A 1099 5.73 16.22 -16.26
N ALA A 1100 6.70 15.47 -15.73
CA ALA A 1100 6.52 14.06 -15.37
C ALA A 1100 5.59 13.92 -14.15
N ALA A 1101 4.72 12.91 -14.16
CA ALA A 1101 3.76 12.67 -13.07
C ALA A 1101 4.43 12.37 -11.71
N GLY A 1102 5.67 11.88 -11.74
CA GLY A 1102 6.47 11.61 -10.54
C GLY A 1102 7.22 12.82 -9.98
N ALA A 1103 7.30 13.95 -10.71
CA ALA A 1103 8.13 15.08 -10.33
C ALA A 1103 7.72 15.65 -8.97
N ARG A 1104 8.69 15.81 -8.06
CA ARG A 1104 8.46 16.27 -6.68
C ARG A 1104 8.78 17.74 -6.48
N ILE A 1105 9.67 18.31 -7.28
CA ILE A 1105 9.92 19.75 -7.30
C ILE A 1105 9.73 20.23 -8.74
N VAL A 1106 8.88 21.23 -8.93
CA VAL A 1106 8.72 21.90 -10.23
C VAL A 1106 9.00 23.38 -10.03
N SER A 1107 9.87 23.96 -10.84
CA SER A 1107 10.09 25.39 -10.85
C SER A 1107 9.63 26.02 -12.16
N LEU A 1108 8.68 26.94 -12.04
CA LEU A 1108 8.25 27.80 -13.13
C LEU A 1108 8.92 29.16 -12.94
N GLY A 1109 10.14 29.29 -13.46
CA GLY A 1109 10.97 30.48 -13.33
C GLY A 1109 10.65 31.60 -14.33
N SER A 1110 9.57 31.48 -15.12
CA SER A 1110 9.13 32.51 -16.08
C SER A 1110 8.28 33.58 -15.41
N CYS A 1111 8.16 34.76 -16.04
CA CYS A 1111 7.22 35.80 -15.59
C CYS A 1111 5.82 35.23 -15.37
N GLY A 1112 5.20 35.49 -14.22
CA GLY A 1112 3.83 35.01 -13.94
C GLY A 1112 3.67 33.49 -13.87
N GLY A 1113 4.76 32.72 -13.66
CA GLY A 1113 4.71 31.25 -13.50
C GLY A 1113 3.75 30.78 -12.40
N TYR A 1114 3.42 31.68 -11.47
CA TYR A 1114 2.35 31.51 -10.48
C TYR A 1114 0.97 31.19 -11.07
N ASN A 1115 0.61 31.76 -12.23
CA ASN A 1115 -0.72 31.54 -12.84
C ASN A 1115 -0.91 30.11 -13.39
N ASN A 1116 0.17 29.35 -13.51
CA ASN A 1116 0.17 28.02 -14.13
C ASN A 1116 0.19 26.86 -13.11
N ILE A 1117 0.00 27.15 -11.82
CA ILE A 1117 0.04 26.16 -10.73
C ILE A 1117 -0.96 25.02 -10.98
N THR A 1118 -2.20 25.34 -11.38
CA THR A 1118 -3.24 24.33 -11.62
C THR A 1118 -2.79 23.34 -12.69
N ALA A 1119 -2.26 23.83 -13.81
CA ALA A 1119 -1.78 22.98 -14.91
C ALA A 1119 -0.60 22.09 -14.51
N VAL A 1120 0.30 22.57 -13.63
CA VAL A 1120 1.38 21.73 -13.08
C VAL A 1120 0.84 20.64 -12.17
N LEU A 1121 -0.11 20.96 -11.27
CA LEU A 1121 -0.67 19.98 -10.34
C LEU A 1121 -1.58 18.95 -11.01
N GLU A 1122 -2.19 19.28 -12.15
CA GLU A 1122 -2.88 18.31 -13.01
C GLU A 1122 -1.91 17.25 -13.57
N LYS A 1123 -0.66 17.63 -13.85
CA LYS A 1123 0.38 16.73 -14.35
C LYS A 1123 1.09 15.98 -13.22
N SER A 1124 1.52 16.70 -12.18
CA SER A 1124 2.18 16.15 -11.00
C SER A 1124 1.49 16.61 -9.72
N PRO A 1125 0.50 15.83 -9.21
CA PRO A 1125 -0.29 16.19 -8.04
C PRO A 1125 0.52 16.38 -6.75
N ASN A 1126 1.70 15.77 -6.67
CA ASN A 1126 2.56 15.82 -5.50
C ASN A 1126 3.70 16.85 -5.62
N ALA A 1127 3.81 17.58 -6.74
CA ALA A 1127 4.87 18.56 -6.95
C ALA A 1127 4.85 19.70 -5.91
N HIS A 1128 6.02 20.05 -5.39
CA HIS A 1128 6.29 21.29 -4.66
C HIS A 1128 6.71 22.33 -5.69
N ILE A 1129 5.95 23.42 -5.79
CA ILE A 1129 6.11 24.38 -6.88
C ILE A 1129 6.83 25.63 -6.39
N ILE A 1130 8.01 25.89 -6.96
CA ILE A 1130 8.69 27.18 -6.85
C ILE A 1130 8.20 28.04 -8.02
N SER A 1131 7.58 29.16 -7.72
CA SER A 1131 6.97 30.05 -8.73
C SER A 1131 7.38 31.50 -8.49
N THR A 1132 7.37 32.32 -9.54
CA THR A 1132 7.56 33.76 -9.45
C THR A 1132 6.25 34.50 -9.69
N LYS A 1133 5.99 35.54 -8.89
CA LYS A 1133 4.91 36.52 -9.11
C LYS A 1133 5.28 37.57 -10.15
N GLY A 1134 6.57 37.86 -10.26
CA GLY A 1134 7.17 38.85 -11.14
C GLY A 1134 8.16 38.24 -12.13
N VAL A 1135 9.28 38.92 -12.36
CA VAL A 1135 10.30 38.49 -13.33
C VAL A 1135 11.20 37.43 -12.70
N GLY A 1136 11.36 36.29 -13.38
CA GLY A 1136 12.46 35.38 -13.08
C GLY A 1136 13.73 35.85 -13.77
N THR A 1137 14.88 35.71 -13.10
CA THR A 1137 16.17 36.22 -13.58
C THR A 1137 17.25 35.21 -13.23
N MET A 1138 18.22 35.03 -14.13
CA MET A 1138 19.40 34.18 -13.89
C MET A 1138 20.13 34.56 -12.59
N THR A 1139 20.14 35.86 -12.22
CA THR A 1139 20.78 36.36 -10.98
C THR A 1139 20.17 35.82 -9.69
N ILE A 1140 18.95 35.28 -9.75
CA ILE A 1140 18.27 34.60 -8.64
C ILE A 1140 18.22 33.09 -8.89
N ASN A 1141 17.76 32.69 -10.08
CA ASN A 1141 17.52 31.30 -10.45
C ASN A 1141 18.78 30.44 -10.29
N ASP A 1142 19.91 30.89 -10.83
CA ASP A 1142 21.15 30.12 -10.79
C ASP A 1142 21.70 29.88 -9.38
N PRO A 1143 21.89 30.93 -8.53
CA PRO A 1143 22.34 30.71 -7.16
C PRO A 1143 21.31 29.98 -6.29
N LEU A 1144 20.01 30.11 -6.59
CA LEU A 1144 18.93 29.40 -5.90
C LEU A 1144 18.94 27.91 -6.23
N PHE A 1145 18.95 27.52 -7.50
CA PHE A 1145 18.95 26.12 -7.92
C PHE A 1145 20.26 25.42 -7.60
N PHE A 1146 21.39 26.11 -7.71
CA PHE A 1146 22.67 25.56 -7.23
C PHE A 1146 22.62 25.28 -5.73
N ALA A 1147 22.12 26.23 -4.92
CA ALA A 1147 21.96 26.01 -3.48
C ALA A 1147 20.95 24.90 -3.16
N LEU A 1148 19.86 24.79 -3.92
CA LEU A 1148 18.88 23.71 -3.79
C LEU A 1148 19.54 22.37 -4.05
N ASN A 1149 20.33 22.26 -5.10
CA ASN A 1149 21.05 21.04 -5.45
C ASN A 1149 22.09 20.68 -4.38
N GLU A 1150 22.82 21.66 -3.83
CA GLU A 1150 23.72 21.40 -2.70
C GLU A 1150 22.96 20.96 -1.44
N GLU A 1151 21.80 21.53 -1.13
CA GLU A 1151 20.97 21.10 -0.01
C GLU A 1151 20.47 19.65 -0.22
N ILE A 1152 19.93 19.33 -1.40
CA ILE A 1152 19.52 17.96 -1.77
C ILE A 1152 20.70 16.99 -1.65
N ARG A 1153 21.89 17.37 -2.14
CA ARG A 1153 23.10 16.54 -2.10
C ARG A 1153 23.59 16.30 -0.67
N ASN A 1154 23.49 17.30 0.20
CA ASN A 1154 24.06 17.26 1.55
C ASN A 1154 23.11 16.63 2.58
N SER A 1155 21.85 17.07 2.63
CA SER A 1155 20.88 16.58 3.61
C SER A 1155 19.98 15.46 3.08
N GLY A 1156 19.92 15.30 1.76
CA GLY A 1156 19.06 14.31 1.11
C GLY A 1156 17.58 14.63 1.19
N LYS A 1157 17.19 15.80 1.70
CA LYS A 1157 15.80 16.25 1.86
C LYS A 1157 15.74 17.76 1.69
N ILE A 1158 14.55 18.33 1.56
CA ILE A 1158 14.38 19.78 1.60
C ILE A 1158 13.45 20.14 2.74
N ASN A 1159 13.86 21.06 3.62
CA ASN A 1159 12.96 21.75 4.54
C ASN A 1159 12.77 23.18 4.00
N TRP A 1160 11.59 23.48 3.46
CA TRP A 1160 11.35 24.73 2.75
C TRP A 1160 11.49 25.97 3.64
N PRO A 1161 10.94 26.02 4.87
CA PRO A 1161 11.16 27.17 5.76
C PRO A 1161 12.65 27.47 6.02
N ILE A 1162 13.44 26.45 6.33
CA ILE A 1162 14.87 26.61 6.62
C ILE A 1162 15.63 27.03 5.36
N PHE A 1163 15.45 26.29 4.26
CA PHE A 1163 16.10 26.57 2.99
C PHE A 1163 15.78 27.99 2.49
N TRP A 1164 14.50 28.38 2.53
CA TRP A 1164 14.08 29.70 2.05
C TRP A 1164 14.64 30.83 2.90
N SER A 1165 14.70 30.67 4.24
CA SER A 1165 15.32 31.67 5.12
C SER A 1165 16.81 31.86 4.84
N GLN A 1166 17.52 30.79 4.46
CA GLN A 1166 18.92 30.91 4.03
C GLN A 1166 19.04 31.67 2.70
N MET A 1167 18.12 31.43 1.77
CA MET A 1167 18.08 32.15 0.48
C MET A 1167 17.70 33.62 0.65
N GLU A 1168 16.77 33.96 1.53
CA GLU A 1168 16.45 35.34 1.90
C GLU A 1168 17.69 36.09 2.38
N LYS A 1169 18.54 35.46 3.19
CA LYS A 1169 19.81 36.05 3.64
C LYS A 1169 20.81 36.18 2.49
N LYS A 1170 21.02 35.11 1.72
CA LYS A 1170 22.01 35.03 0.62
C LYS A 1170 21.68 35.99 -0.53
N LEU A 1171 20.39 36.18 -0.82
CA LEU A 1171 19.88 36.97 -1.95
C LEU A 1171 19.29 38.32 -1.52
N SER A 1172 19.49 38.72 -0.25
CA SER A 1172 18.94 39.96 0.33
C SER A 1172 19.28 41.23 -0.45
N GLY A 1173 20.42 41.26 -1.17
CA GLY A 1173 20.82 42.37 -2.02
C GLY A 1173 20.01 42.51 -3.31
N ASN A 1174 19.27 41.47 -3.72
CA ASN A 1174 18.49 41.44 -4.95
C ASN A 1174 16.99 41.54 -4.64
N LYS A 1175 16.42 42.72 -4.86
CA LYS A 1175 15.01 43.03 -4.58
C LYS A 1175 14.02 42.15 -5.36
N VAL A 1176 14.44 41.54 -6.48
CA VAL A 1176 13.62 40.65 -7.31
C VAL A 1176 13.33 39.33 -6.59
N PHE A 1177 14.14 38.91 -5.61
CA PHE A 1177 13.89 37.68 -4.84
C PHE A 1177 12.54 37.71 -4.10
N ASN A 1178 12.04 38.90 -3.72
CA ASN A 1178 10.75 39.06 -3.06
C ASN A 1178 9.56 38.59 -3.92
N ASP A 1179 9.75 38.51 -5.24
CA ASP A 1179 8.74 38.02 -6.17
C ASP A 1179 8.72 36.48 -6.25
N TYR A 1180 9.71 35.78 -5.68
CA TYR A 1180 9.72 34.31 -5.63
C TYR A 1180 8.89 33.78 -4.47
N VAL A 1181 8.04 32.81 -4.77
CA VAL A 1181 7.16 32.14 -3.80
C VAL A 1181 7.66 30.72 -3.58
N SER A 1182 8.05 30.44 -2.34
CA SER A 1182 8.41 29.10 -1.88
C SER A 1182 7.20 28.17 -1.85
N PRO A 1183 7.35 26.85 -2.08
CA PRO A 1183 6.25 25.88 -2.04
C PRO A 1183 5.40 25.95 -0.76
N HIS A 1184 6.02 26.12 0.41
CA HIS A 1184 5.32 26.20 1.69
C HIS A 1184 4.52 27.50 1.91
N ARG A 1185 4.80 28.55 1.14
CA ARG A 1185 4.11 29.84 1.20
C ARG A 1185 3.03 30.00 0.11
N ASN A 1186 2.89 29.01 -0.75
CA ASN A 1186 1.95 29.03 -1.87
C ASN A 1186 0.60 28.43 -1.45
N LEU A 1187 -0.30 29.27 -0.94
CA LEU A 1187 -1.59 28.83 -0.42
C LEU A 1187 -2.50 28.25 -1.52
N GLY A 1188 -2.39 28.73 -2.76
CA GLY A 1188 -3.04 28.13 -3.93
C GLY A 1188 -2.63 26.67 -4.16
N VAL A 1189 -1.34 26.34 -4.07
CA VAL A 1189 -0.86 24.94 -4.15
C VAL A 1189 -1.38 24.11 -2.98
N VAL A 1190 -1.32 24.66 -1.75
CA VAL A 1190 -1.85 23.99 -0.55
C VAL A 1190 -3.33 23.67 -0.74
N PHE A 1191 -4.11 24.63 -1.20
CA PHE A 1191 -5.54 24.50 -1.48
C PHE A 1191 -5.83 23.41 -2.50
N LEU A 1192 -5.20 23.47 -3.68
CA LEU A 1192 -5.43 22.52 -4.77
C LEU A 1192 -5.07 21.09 -4.40
N LYS A 1193 -3.94 20.90 -3.71
CA LYS A 1193 -3.54 19.58 -3.21
C LYS A 1193 -4.52 19.05 -2.16
N ALA A 1194 -5.00 19.91 -1.25
CA ALA A 1194 -6.01 19.54 -0.28
C ALA A 1194 -7.34 19.16 -0.95
N TYR A 1195 -7.75 19.92 -1.96
CA TYR A 1195 -8.95 19.68 -2.75
C TYR A 1195 -8.88 18.32 -3.46
N ASN A 1196 -7.78 18.04 -4.17
CA ASN A 1196 -7.57 16.77 -4.85
C ASN A 1196 -7.56 15.58 -3.88
N LYS A 1197 -6.97 15.74 -2.69
CA LYS A 1197 -6.96 14.70 -1.65
C LYS A 1197 -8.35 14.41 -1.09
N ASN A 1198 -9.18 15.44 -0.87
CA ASN A 1198 -10.56 15.24 -0.41
C ASN A 1198 -11.40 14.51 -1.47
N LEU A 1199 -11.20 14.80 -2.77
CA LEU A 1199 -11.81 14.07 -3.87
C LEU A 1199 -11.32 12.62 -4.03
N GLN A 1200 -10.17 12.24 -3.45
CA GLN A 1200 -9.68 10.86 -3.43
C GLN A 1200 -10.21 10.06 -2.24
N ASN A 1201 -10.61 10.73 -1.16
CA ASN A 1201 -11.16 10.10 0.04
C ASN A 1201 -12.68 9.91 -0.04
N GLU A 1202 -13.37 10.69 -0.87
CA GLU A 1202 -14.73 10.42 -1.36
C GLU A 1202 -14.72 9.32 -2.42
#